data_AF-A0A8H4CG69-F1
#
_entry.id   AF-A0A8H4CG69-F1
#
_cell.length_a   1.000
_cell.length_b   1.000
_cell.length_c   1.000
_cell.angle_alpha   90.00
_cell.angle_beta   90.00
_cell.angle_gamma   90.00
#
_symmetry.space_group_name_H-M   'P 1'
#
loop_
_entity.id
_entity.type
_entity.pdbx_description
1 polymer ?
#
loop_
_entity_poly.entity_id
_entity_poly.type
_entity_poly.pdbx_seq_one_letter_code
_entity_poly.pdbx_strand_id
1 'polypeptide(L)'
;MANTAQDVPLVPDDQSLISDSTSLRSSILQNRIENGRTYHKYKDGKYAWPNDEEENDRLDMQNEICFLTFHNRLGFAPSCDEGAKVNRVLDLGTGTGLWAIEYADAHPEAEVLGVDLSPIQPQDVPPNLKFEIDDVEEEWLYSQKFDYIHLRFLNGSIANWKRLIKNAYEFTQPGGYFEIQEGDFVLTADDDTLPPEKPLAKFASLIREACVKFGREFIPVPLMERMMTEAGFEDVVLQRFKWPSNPWPKDPYYKKIGEWNFHNFVDAAEAMAIAPLTRAHGYTKEEVQVFLIDVRKNMRDPSIHSYMPMSSPAADAASAPVQANNPIQIVPDESIPDDVSAIGESISSSSASVSSSILEYRYENGRTYHKYKDGKYMLPNDELENDRLDLQHNLFLLTFDNTLGLAPPCQKDSSVKRVLDVGTGTGIWAIDFGEDHPDAEVLGMDLSHSMPEYVPPNVKFEIDDLEEEWIYSRPFDYIHSRMMNSSISDWKVYLQKAFNHLSPGGYFELQEPDLIPHSDDGTLKPEHALSKCIDLMLEAAVIFGRPWKEISTLARTMEEVGFVDVKMHVFKWPSNGWPKDPKYKELGLWNNENLCSGFEGLCMAPFTRAHGWTREECGRTSETDLFTPTGPSTPAAQAPPIQANNPIDLIPDEVVDDGASEHARSIASSSASVTSSVFEFRVENGRTYHKYKDGKYNIPNDEPEQDRLDLQHNLFLLTFDNKLGLAPPNEPDSNVQRVLDIGTGTGIWAVEFGEDHPDAEVLGMDLSPSMPGFVPPNVKFEIDDLDEEWTYSRPFDYIHSRTMNSSINDWSLYLKKAFNQLTPGGYFELQEADLFPTSDDGTLKDDSPLMKCTDLMYEASVKFGRPFQQIPPLVKMMEDTGFIDIKLNRFKWPTNSWPKDPKHKELGIWANENLTSGLEGFCMAPFTRAHDWTREEVLVFLVDVRKNMNDRSIHGYWPLWSVYGRKPTEEEAGATES
;
A
#
# COMPACT_ATOMS: atom_id res chain seq x y z
N MET A 1 -27.13 64.45 23.00
CA MET A 1 -26.65 63.49 24.02
C MET A 1 -25.78 62.48 23.28
N ALA A 2 -24.63 62.11 23.82
CA ALA A 2 -23.74 61.15 23.17
C ALA A 2 -24.27 59.72 23.36
N ASN A 3 -24.07 58.87 22.36
CA ASN A 3 -23.95 57.43 22.55
C ASN A 3 -23.01 56.89 21.47
N THR A 4 -21.86 56.38 21.91
CA THR A 4 -20.89 55.66 21.11
C THR A 4 -21.33 54.20 20.99
N ALA A 5 -21.33 53.65 19.78
CA ALA A 5 -21.38 52.22 19.52
C ALA A 5 -20.09 51.83 18.78
N GLN A 6 -19.54 50.66 19.11
CA GLN A 6 -18.17 50.27 18.78
C GLN A 6 -18.07 49.68 17.37
N ASP A 7 -16.95 49.95 16.69
CA ASP A 7 -16.54 49.19 15.51
C ASP A 7 -16.26 47.73 15.90
N VAL A 8 -16.83 46.79 15.13
CA VAL A 8 -16.47 45.37 15.18
C VAL A 8 -15.42 45.14 14.09
N PRO A 9 -14.22 44.62 14.41
CA PRO A 9 -13.22 44.33 13.39
C PRO A 9 -13.71 43.23 12.44
N LEU A 10 -13.39 43.39 11.16
CA LEU A 10 -13.45 42.30 10.18
C LEU A 10 -12.48 41.19 10.61
N VAL A 11 -12.89 39.94 10.43
CA VAL A 11 -11.99 38.77 10.55
C VAL A 11 -10.87 38.94 9.52
N PRO A 12 -9.58 38.82 9.89
CA PRO A 12 -8.47 38.93 8.94
C PRO A 12 -8.46 37.78 7.93
N ASP A 13 -7.91 38.06 6.75
CA ASP A 13 -7.71 37.07 5.68
C ASP A 13 -6.75 35.93 6.09
N ASP A 14 -6.88 34.83 5.35
CA ASP A 14 -6.14 33.56 5.45
C ASP A 14 -4.63 33.73 5.11
N GLN A 15 -3.86 34.29 6.05
CA GLN A 15 -2.44 34.64 5.88
C GLN A 15 -1.52 34.23 7.06
N SER A 16 -1.91 33.29 7.93
CA SER A 16 -1.07 32.87 9.06
C SER A 16 0.03 31.86 8.69
N LEU A 17 -0.02 31.26 7.50
CA LEU A 17 0.80 30.12 7.08
C LEU A 17 1.76 30.45 5.92
N ILE A 18 2.22 31.69 5.85
CA ILE A 18 3.35 32.08 5.00
C ILE A 18 4.50 32.46 5.94
N SER A 19 5.46 31.55 6.11
CA SER A 19 6.82 31.98 6.40
C SER A 19 7.29 32.84 5.22
N ASP A 20 7.93 33.98 5.45
CA ASP A 20 8.63 34.75 4.39
C ASP A 20 9.91 34.00 3.93
N SER A 21 9.80 32.68 3.73
CA SER A 21 10.86 31.80 3.28
C SER A 21 11.30 32.25 1.88
N THR A 22 12.57 32.65 1.79
CA THR A 22 13.14 33.15 0.54
C THR A 22 13.26 31.99 -0.43
N SER A 23 12.45 32.00 -1.50
CA SER A 23 12.25 30.89 -2.45
C SER A 23 13.45 29.96 -2.57
N LEU A 24 13.33 28.79 -1.95
CA LEU A 24 14.40 27.81 -1.88
C LEU A 24 14.79 27.34 -3.28
N ARG A 25 16.10 27.20 -3.52
CA ARG A 25 16.64 26.96 -4.86
C ARG A 25 16.32 25.55 -5.33
N SER A 26 16.09 25.37 -6.63
CA SER A 26 15.85 24.08 -7.30
C SER A 26 16.87 22.97 -6.98
N SER A 27 18.06 23.32 -6.48
CA SER A 27 19.05 22.39 -5.93
C SER A 27 18.60 21.57 -4.70
N ILE A 28 17.49 21.93 -4.03
CA ILE A 28 16.94 21.17 -2.88
C ILE A 28 16.18 19.93 -3.35
N LEU A 29 15.42 20.05 -4.45
CA LEU A 29 14.68 18.93 -5.05
C LEU A 29 15.57 17.98 -5.86
N GLN A 30 16.84 18.35 -6.09
CA GLN A 30 17.76 17.50 -6.83
C GLN A 30 18.30 16.39 -5.93
N ASN A 31 18.22 15.17 -6.44
CA ASN A 31 18.87 14.01 -5.84
C ASN A 31 20.24 13.73 -6.48
N ARG A 32 21.02 12.86 -5.81
CA ARG A 32 22.31 12.33 -6.22
C ARG A 32 22.28 10.83 -6.00
N ILE A 33 22.41 10.06 -7.07
CA ILE A 33 22.60 8.61 -6.97
C ILE A 33 24.09 8.33 -6.74
N GLU A 34 24.41 7.59 -5.69
CA GLU A 34 25.77 7.15 -5.37
C GLU A 34 25.75 5.71 -4.87
N ASN A 35 26.61 4.85 -5.42
CA ASN A 35 26.70 3.42 -5.07
C ASN A 35 25.36 2.65 -5.20
N GLY A 36 24.38 3.17 -5.95
CA GLY A 36 23.05 2.57 -6.10
C GLY A 36 22.06 2.91 -4.98
N ARG A 37 22.32 3.98 -4.21
CA ARG A 37 21.37 4.60 -3.28
C ARG A 37 21.20 6.08 -3.62
N THR A 38 20.07 6.65 -3.29
CA THR A 38 19.69 8.05 -3.58
C THR A 38 19.95 8.93 -2.36
N TYR A 39 20.51 10.13 -2.58
CA TYR A 39 20.81 11.12 -1.54
C TYR A 39 20.33 12.50 -1.98
N HIS A 40 19.86 13.36 -1.07
CA HIS A 40 19.62 14.75 -1.41
C HIS A 40 20.92 15.48 -1.81
N LYS A 41 20.84 16.38 -2.79
CA LYS A 41 22.00 17.14 -3.32
C LYS A 41 22.19 18.49 -2.63
N TYR A 42 21.24 18.92 -1.81
CA TYR A 42 21.40 20.13 -0.99
C TYR A 42 22.57 19.96 -0.02
N LYS A 43 23.50 20.94 0.04
CA LYS A 43 24.72 20.85 0.85
C LYS A 43 25.51 19.53 0.62
N ASP A 44 25.52 19.05 -0.63
CA ASP A 44 26.08 17.77 -1.13
C ASP A 44 27.34 17.26 -0.39
N GLY A 45 27.37 15.95 -0.14
CA GLY A 45 28.47 15.22 0.48
C GLY A 45 28.57 15.34 2.01
N LYS A 46 27.69 16.12 2.67
CA LYS A 46 27.66 16.24 4.14
C LYS A 46 26.62 15.38 4.83
N TYR A 47 25.49 15.09 4.18
CA TYR A 47 24.48 14.19 4.72
C TYR A 47 24.82 12.74 4.34
N ALA A 48 24.62 11.83 5.27
CA ALA A 48 25.17 10.48 5.21
C ALA A 48 24.13 9.38 4.90
N TRP A 49 22.84 9.68 5.05
CA TRP A 49 21.74 8.74 4.93
C TRP A 49 21.06 8.90 3.57
N PRO A 50 20.55 7.83 2.96
CA PRO A 50 19.81 7.93 1.72
C PRO A 50 18.39 8.50 1.93
N ASN A 51 17.70 8.78 0.84
CA ASN A 51 16.29 9.20 0.77
C ASN A 51 15.54 8.45 -0.35
N ASP A 52 15.87 7.17 -0.52
CA ASP A 52 15.17 6.24 -1.41
C ASP A 52 14.09 5.45 -0.66
N GLU A 53 13.18 4.83 -1.41
CA GLU A 53 12.06 4.01 -0.94
C GLU A 53 12.47 2.97 0.12
N GLU A 54 13.58 2.24 -0.11
CA GLU A 54 14.14 1.26 0.84
C GLU A 54 14.52 1.87 2.21
N GLU A 55 14.81 3.17 2.28
CA GLU A 55 15.02 3.88 3.55
C GLU A 55 13.72 4.45 4.14
N ASN A 56 12.72 4.76 3.31
CA ASN A 56 11.39 5.17 3.76
C ASN A 56 10.68 4.02 4.49
N ASP A 57 10.64 2.82 3.89
CA ASP A 57 10.11 1.59 4.52
C ASP A 57 10.75 1.32 5.89
N ARG A 58 12.06 1.59 5.97
CA ARG A 58 12.85 1.42 7.18
C ARG A 58 12.56 2.49 8.23
N LEU A 59 12.29 3.73 7.84
CA LEU A 59 11.83 4.80 8.73
C LEU A 59 10.44 4.48 9.30
N ASP A 60 9.56 3.89 8.52
CA ASP A 60 8.22 3.49 8.95
C ASP A 60 8.26 2.32 9.93
N MET A 61 9.09 1.29 9.66
CA MET A 61 9.38 0.25 10.65
C MET A 61 10.02 0.83 11.94
N GLN A 62 10.81 1.89 11.83
CA GLN A 62 11.40 2.56 12.98
C GLN A 62 10.36 3.34 13.81
N ASN A 63 9.29 3.86 13.20
CA ASN A 63 8.14 4.44 13.89
C ASN A 63 7.46 3.42 14.81
N GLU A 64 7.19 2.21 14.28
CA GLU A 64 6.60 1.10 15.04
C GLU A 64 7.47 0.67 16.24
N ILE A 65 8.80 0.63 16.07
CA ILE A 65 9.70 0.32 17.20
C ILE A 65 9.61 1.42 18.27
N CYS A 66 9.42 2.69 17.89
CA CYS A 66 9.18 3.77 18.84
C CYS A 66 7.87 3.58 19.62
N PHE A 67 6.73 3.28 18.96
CA PHE A 67 5.48 2.97 19.67
C PHE A 67 5.64 1.80 20.65
N LEU A 68 6.26 0.70 20.20
CA LEU A 68 6.56 -0.45 21.06
C LEU A 68 7.43 -0.04 22.26
N THR A 69 8.39 0.87 22.07
CA THR A 69 9.33 1.34 23.12
C THR A 69 8.70 2.32 24.10
N PHE A 70 7.69 3.08 23.69
CA PHE A 70 7.08 4.14 24.51
C PHE A 70 5.71 3.74 25.10
N HIS A 71 5.29 2.49 24.84
CA HIS A 71 4.02 1.89 25.22
C HIS A 71 2.83 2.56 24.53
N ASN A 72 2.86 2.59 23.19
CA ASN A 72 1.84 3.19 22.32
C ASN A 72 1.62 4.70 22.58
N ARG A 73 2.68 5.44 22.91
CA ARG A 73 2.65 6.90 23.08
C ARG A 73 3.56 7.59 22.07
N LEU A 74 3.07 8.70 21.53
CA LEU A 74 3.81 9.58 20.62
C LEU A 74 4.97 10.31 21.29
N GLY A 75 4.89 10.54 22.61
CA GLY A 75 5.97 11.12 23.41
C GLY A 75 5.72 11.04 24.91
N PHE A 76 6.59 11.71 25.67
CA PHE A 76 6.56 11.78 27.14
C PHE A 76 6.31 13.21 27.67
N ALA A 77 6.33 14.22 26.81
CA ALA A 77 5.84 15.56 27.14
C ALA A 77 4.32 15.52 27.45
N PRO A 78 3.82 16.34 28.40
CA PRO A 78 2.39 16.48 28.66
C PRO A 78 1.55 16.94 27.46
N SER A 79 2.18 17.49 26.41
CA SER A 79 1.53 17.75 25.11
C SER A 79 1.09 16.47 24.37
N CYS A 80 1.55 15.30 24.78
CA CYS A 80 1.17 13.99 24.21
C CYS A 80 0.19 13.21 25.11
N ASP A 81 -0.29 13.80 26.20
CA ASP A 81 -1.29 13.18 27.08
C ASP A 81 -2.71 13.31 26.50
N GLU A 82 -3.56 12.32 26.72
CA GLU A 82 -4.95 12.30 26.24
C GLU A 82 -5.76 13.51 26.77
N GLY A 83 -6.28 14.33 25.85
CA GLY A 83 -7.00 15.56 26.19
C GLY A 83 -6.12 16.75 26.59
N ALA A 84 -4.80 16.69 26.35
CA ALA A 84 -3.93 17.86 26.38
C ALA A 84 -4.45 18.95 25.44
N LYS A 85 -4.24 20.22 25.80
CA LYS A 85 -4.66 21.36 24.98
C LYS A 85 -3.45 21.98 24.30
N VAL A 86 -3.25 21.65 23.04
CA VAL A 86 -2.11 22.05 22.24
C VAL A 86 -2.65 22.78 21.01
N ASN A 87 -2.16 23.99 20.71
CA ASN A 87 -2.69 24.78 19.58
C ASN A 87 -1.79 24.68 18.35
N ARG A 88 -0.46 24.64 18.53
CA ARG A 88 0.50 24.71 17.43
C ARG A 88 1.75 23.85 17.71
N VAL A 89 2.05 22.92 16.81
CA VAL A 89 3.11 21.92 16.96
C VAL A 89 4.10 21.96 15.80
N LEU A 90 5.38 21.75 16.11
CA LEU A 90 6.46 21.66 15.12
C LEU A 90 7.16 20.31 15.25
N ASP A 91 7.16 19.51 14.18
CA ASP A 91 7.96 18.28 14.07
C ASP A 91 9.20 18.54 13.19
N LEU A 92 10.39 18.35 13.76
CA LEU A 92 11.67 18.65 13.11
C LEU A 92 12.33 17.37 12.59
N GLY A 93 12.54 17.30 11.28
CA GLY A 93 13.07 16.10 10.62
C GLY A 93 12.00 15.02 10.52
N THR A 94 10.85 15.38 9.95
CA THR A 94 9.64 14.54 9.98
C THR A 94 9.78 13.20 9.23
N GLY A 95 10.81 13.05 8.38
CA GLY A 95 11.02 11.83 7.59
C GLY A 95 9.84 11.59 6.65
N THR A 96 9.27 10.39 6.68
CA THR A 96 8.04 10.03 5.94
C THR A 96 6.78 10.77 6.45
N GLY A 97 6.84 11.39 7.63
CA GLY A 97 5.75 12.20 8.19
C GLY A 97 4.80 11.46 9.13
N LEU A 98 4.95 10.14 9.32
CA LEU A 98 4.02 9.32 10.12
C LEU A 98 3.73 9.88 11.51
N TRP A 99 4.77 10.26 12.27
CA TRP A 99 4.59 10.82 13.62
C TRP A 99 3.75 12.11 13.60
N ALA A 100 3.94 12.97 12.61
CA ALA A 100 3.20 14.22 12.48
C ALA A 100 1.74 13.98 12.07
N ILE A 101 1.48 12.95 11.24
CA ILE A 101 0.13 12.48 10.88
C ILE A 101 -0.59 11.95 12.13
N GLU A 102 0.04 11.00 12.83
CA GLU A 102 -0.51 10.38 14.04
C GLU A 102 -0.77 11.41 15.15
N TYR A 103 0.10 12.40 15.29
CA TYR A 103 -0.09 13.51 16.23
C TYR A 103 -1.24 14.42 15.79
N ALA A 104 -1.35 14.74 14.50
CA ALA A 104 -2.44 15.57 13.97
C ALA A 104 -3.81 14.88 14.09
N ASP A 105 -3.89 13.56 13.92
CA ASP A 105 -5.10 12.76 14.13
C ASP A 105 -5.48 12.65 15.62
N ALA A 106 -4.48 12.53 16.51
CA ALA A 106 -4.71 12.53 17.96
C ALA A 106 -5.14 13.91 18.51
N HIS A 107 -4.70 14.99 17.85
CA HIS A 107 -4.95 16.38 18.23
C HIS A 107 -5.57 17.18 17.07
N PRO A 108 -6.82 16.90 16.65
CA PRO A 108 -7.48 17.59 15.55
C PRO A 108 -7.73 19.09 15.81
N GLU A 109 -7.56 19.55 17.06
CA GLU A 109 -7.57 20.96 17.44
C GLU A 109 -6.24 21.70 17.18
N ALA A 110 -5.13 20.98 16.98
CA ALA A 110 -3.78 21.53 16.86
C ALA A 110 -3.37 21.75 15.39
N GLU A 111 -2.80 22.92 15.09
CA GLU A 111 -2.04 23.18 13.85
C GLU A 111 -0.69 22.46 13.93
N VAL A 112 -0.49 21.42 13.13
CA VAL A 112 0.78 20.66 13.09
C VAL A 112 1.57 21.05 11.84
N LEU A 113 2.85 21.36 12.03
CA LEU A 113 3.80 21.64 10.96
C LEU A 113 4.96 20.65 11.04
N GLY A 114 5.07 19.75 10.05
CA GLY A 114 6.25 18.91 9.88
C GLY A 114 7.26 19.57 8.94
N VAL A 115 8.55 19.48 9.28
CA VAL A 115 9.63 20.07 8.48
C VAL A 115 10.69 19.02 8.17
N ASP A 116 11.10 18.91 6.91
CA ASP A 116 12.25 18.08 6.50
C ASP A 116 13.04 18.72 5.36
N LEU A 117 14.27 18.23 5.14
CA LEU A 117 15.08 18.56 3.97
C LEU A 117 14.62 17.82 2.70
N SER A 118 13.94 16.69 2.85
CA SER A 118 13.58 15.76 1.78
C SER A 118 12.06 15.77 1.55
N PRO A 119 11.57 15.97 0.32
CA PRO A 119 10.14 15.95 -0.01
C PRO A 119 9.64 14.51 -0.19
N ILE A 120 9.55 13.75 0.90
CA ILE A 120 9.19 12.31 0.90
C ILE A 120 7.86 12.02 1.63
N GLN A 121 7.13 13.07 2.01
CA GLN A 121 5.89 12.97 2.79
C GLN A 121 4.66 12.79 1.89
N PRO A 122 3.62 12.07 2.36
CA PRO A 122 2.39 11.87 1.60
C PRO A 122 1.62 13.18 1.40
N GLN A 123 0.75 13.20 0.37
CA GLN A 123 -0.09 14.35 0.03
C GLN A 123 -1.48 14.29 0.68
N ASP A 124 -1.99 13.08 0.95
CA ASP A 124 -3.22 12.91 1.75
C ASP A 124 -2.82 12.88 3.23
N VAL A 125 -3.25 13.92 3.96
CA VAL A 125 -2.85 14.21 5.33
C VAL A 125 -4.02 14.83 6.10
N PRO A 126 -4.05 14.71 7.44
CA PRO A 126 -5.06 15.39 8.25
C PRO A 126 -5.14 16.89 7.93
N PRO A 127 -6.32 17.51 7.87
CA PRO A 127 -6.50 18.88 7.38
C PRO A 127 -5.85 19.96 8.26
N ASN A 128 -5.40 19.57 9.46
CA ASN A 128 -4.66 20.37 10.42
C ASN A 128 -3.13 20.18 10.35
N LEU A 129 -2.63 19.27 9.51
CA LEU A 129 -1.21 19.04 9.25
C LEU A 129 -0.75 19.72 7.95
N LYS A 130 0.48 20.25 7.96
CA LYS A 130 1.20 20.69 6.77
C LYS A 130 2.66 20.25 6.82
N PHE A 131 3.24 20.01 5.65
CA PHE A 131 4.67 19.75 5.49
C PHE A 131 5.37 20.91 4.76
N GLU A 132 6.51 21.36 5.28
CA GLU A 132 7.39 22.36 4.65
C GLU A 132 8.78 21.76 4.40
N ILE A 133 9.34 22.00 3.20
CA ILE A 133 10.71 21.62 2.88
C ILE A 133 11.64 22.73 3.39
N ASP A 134 12.30 22.54 4.52
CA ASP A 134 13.23 23.53 5.09
C ASP A 134 14.39 22.89 5.87
N ASP A 135 15.49 23.62 6.01
CA ASP A 135 16.66 23.19 6.77
C ASP A 135 16.58 23.72 8.21
N VAL A 136 16.30 22.81 9.14
CA VAL A 136 16.17 23.12 10.57
C VAL A 136 17.43 23.78 11.20
N GLU A 137 18.60 23.73 10.54
CA GLU A 137 19.81 24.43 10.96
C GLU A 137 19.93 25.89 10.47
N GLU A 138 19.04 26.38 9.60
CA GLU A 138 19.02 27.76 9.10
C GLU A 138 18.33 28.74 10.09
N GLU A 139 17.92 29.92 9.61
CA GLU A 139 17.21 30.93 10.42
C GLU A 139 15.71 30.63 10.43
N TRP A 140 15.14 30.35 11.60
CA TRP A 140 13.71 30.08 11.75
C TRP A 140 12.92 31.40 11.63
N LEU A 141 11.97 31.46 10.68
CA LEU A 141 11.23 32.69 10.34
C LEU A 141 9.76 32.69 10.79
N TYR A 142 9.39 31.82 11.74
CA TYR A 142 8.01 31.68 12.19
C TYR A 142 7.49 32.96 12.87
N SER A 143 6.30 33.42 12.49
CA SER A 143 5.67 34.61 13.10
C SER A 143 5.07 34.33 14.48
N GLN A 144 4.80 33.06 14.79
CA GLN A 144 4.22 32.58 16.04
C GLN A 144 5.12 31.52 16.69
N LYS A 145 4.98 31.39 18.01
CA LYS A 145 5.60 30.33 18.80
C LYS A 145 4.79 29.03 18.74
N PHE A 146 5.37 27.94 19.21
CA PHE A 146 4.75 26.62 19.28
C PHE A 146 4.45 26.22 20.73
N ASP A 147 3.35 25.51 20.95
CA ASP A 147 2.98 24.87 22.20
C ASP A 147 3.83 23.62 22.46
N TYR A 148 4.20 22.90 21.40
CA TYR A 148 5.04 21.72 21.45
C TYR A 148 6.02 21.70 20.26
N ILE A 149 7.27 21.33 20.52
CA ILE A 149 8.26 21.05 19.48
C ILE A 149 8.78 19.63 19.71
N HIS A 150 8.78 18.82 18.66
CA HIS A 150 9.26 17.45 18.65
C HIS A 150 10.42 17.29 17.66
N LEU A 151 11.34 16.37 17.94
CA LEU A 151 12.30 15.89 16.95
C LEU A 151 12.73 14.46 17.27
N ARG A 152 13.04 13.68 16.24
CA ARG A 152 13.36 12.25 16.39
C ARG A 152 14.42 11.81 15.36
N PHE A 153 15.39 10.99 15.80
CA PHE A 153 16.46 10.40 14.95
C PHE A 153 17.27 11.36 14.06
N LEU A 154 17.53 12.59 14.53
CA LEU A 154 18.41 13.56 13.87
C LEU A 154 19.88 13.49 14.33
N ASN A 155 20.24 12.60 15.25
CA ASN A 155 21.63 12.43 15.70
C ASN A 155 22.52 11.90 14.57
N GLY A 156 23.72 12.48 14.41
CA GLY A 156 24.54 12.29 13.21
C GLY A 156 24.08 13.09 11.97
N SER A 157 22.89 13.70 12.00
CA SER A 157 22.36 14.55 10.92
C SER A 157 22.52 16.05 11.20
N ILE A 158 22.65 16.49 12.46
CA ILE A 158 22.79 17.91 12.84
C ILE A 158 24.26 18.29 13.11
N ALA A 159 24.70 19.45 12.61
CA ALA A 159 26.06 19.97 12.81
C ALA A 159 26.18 20.86 14.06
N ASN A 160 25.11 21.56 14.47
CA ASN A 160 25.12 22.40 15.66
C ASN A 160 23.88 22.25 16.57
N TRP A 161 23.84 21.15 17.31
CA TRP A 161 22.83 20.87 18.33
C TRP A 161 22.60 22.00 19.35
N LYS A 162 23.65 22.72 19.77
CA LYS A 162 23.48 23.86 20.69
C LYS A 162 22.70 25.02 20.08
N ARG A 163 22.80 25.23 18.76
CA ARG A 163 21.96 26.21 18.04
C ARG A 163 20.54 25.68 17.90
N LEU A 164 20.36 24.44 17.48
CA LEU A 164 19.03 23.84 17.28
C LEU A 164 18.18 23.86 18.57
N ILE A 165 18.75 23.39 19.70
CA ILE A 165 18.09 23.40 21.01
C ILE A 165 17.79 24.82 21.49
N LYS A 166 18.66 25.79 21.17
CA LYS A 166 18.42 27.21 21.49
C LYS A 166 17.31 27.81 20.62
N ASN A 167 17.25 27.48 19.32
CA ASN A 167 16.14 27.89 18.46
C ASN A 167 14.82 27.30 19.00
N ALA A 168 14.79 26.00 19.34
CA ALA A 168 13.62 25.37 19.95
C ALA A 168 13.16 26.13 21.22
N TYR A 169 14.07 26.48 22.14
CA TYR A 169 13.73 27.32 23.31
C TYR A 169 13.20 28.71 22.92
N GLU A 170 13.82 29.37 21.93
CA GLU A 170 13.40 30.70 21.48
C GLU A 170 12.03 30.69 20.78
N PHE A 171 11.62 29.57 20.19
CA PHE A 171 10.33 29.40 19.48
C PHE A 171 9.26 28.59 20.23
N THR A 172 9.59 27.90 21.34
CA THR A 172 8.60 27.34 22.26
C THR A 172 7.97 28.48 23.08
N GLN A 173 6.65 28.45 23.30
CA GLN A 173 5.97 29.42 24.16
C GLN A 173 6.22 29.14 25.65
N PRO A 174 6.11 30.12 26.57
CA PRO A 174 6.20 29.85 28.00
C PRO A 174 5.13 28.84 28.45
N GLY A 175 5.54 27.76 29.12
CA GLY A 175 4.70 26.63 29.48
C GLY A 175 4.43 25.63 28.34
N GLY A 176 5.02 25.83 27.16
CA GLY A 176 5.10 24.83 26.10
C GLY A 176 6.29 23.88 26.31
N TYR A 177 6.34 22.80 25.52
CA TYR A 177 7.28 21.70 25.70
C TYR A 177 8.22 21.51 24.50
N PHE A 178 9.40 20.98 24.78
CA PHE A 178 10.33 20.47 23.76
C PHE A 178 10.76 19.04 24.11
N GLU A 179 10.58 18.13 23.17
CA GLU A 179 10.97 16.71 23.30
C GLU A 179 11.93 16.30 22.17
N ILE A 180 12.94 15.52 22.54
CA ILE A 180 13.91 14.91 21.64
C ILE A 180 13.80 13.40 21.82
N GLN A 181 13.69 12.61 20.75
CA GLN A 181 13.67 11.14 20.82
C GLN A 181 14.85 10.56 20.04
N GLU A 182 15.90 10.11 20.74
CA GLU A 182 17.20 9.90 20.11
C GLU A 182 17.96 8.63 20.53
N GLY A 183 18.79 8.16 19.60
CA GLY A 183 19.76 7.09 19.80
C GLY A 183 21.19 7.61 19.96
N ASP A 184 21.96 7.02 20.87
CA ASP A 184 23.39 7.34 21.04
C ASP A 184 24.26 6.82 19.88
N PHE A 185 23.73 5.90 19.06
CA PHE A 185 24.43 5.12 18.03
C PHE A 185 25.71 4.40 18.53
N VAL A 186 25.79 4.15 19.84
CA VAL A 186 26.85 3.35 20.48
C VAL A 186 26.27 1.97 20.79
N LEU A 187 26.55 1.00 19.92
CA LEU A 187 26.24 -0.40 20.21
C LEU A 187 27.12 -0.89 21.38
N THR A 188 26.48 -1.38 22.43
CA THR A 188 27.12 -1.83 23.68
C THR A 188 26.50 -3.14 24.16
N ALA A 189 27.17 -3.82 25.09
CA ALA A 189 26.64 -5.01 25.78
C ALA A 189 27.01 -4.93 27.27
N ASP A 190 26.12 -5.36 28.16
CA ASP A 190 26.33 -5.26 29.62
C ASP A 190 27.27 -6.35 30.18
N ASP A 191 27.63 -7.35 29.36
CA ASP A 191 28.35 -8.57 29.78
C ASP A 191 29.57 -8.91 28.89
N ASP A 192 30.18 -7.87 28.29
CA ASP A 192 31.39 -7.96 27.45
C ASP A 192 31.23 -8.83 26.17
N THR A 193 30.02 -9.25 25.81
CA THR A 193 29.77 -10.10 24.60
C THR A 193 29.97 -9.37 23.27
N LEU A 194 30.06 -8.04 23.28
CA LEU A 194 30.41 -7.18 22.14
C LEU A 194 31.75 -6.44 22.36
N PRO A 195 32.90 -7.12 22.31
CA PRO A 195 34.20 -6.45 22.45
C PRO A 195 34.59 -5.69 21.16
N PRO A 196 35.46 -4.64 21.24
CA PRO A 196 35.70 -3.70 20.15
C PRO A 196 36.22 -4.31 18.84
N GLU A 197 36.82 -5.49 18.87
CA GLU A 197 37.30 -6.19 17.69
C GLU A 197 36.19 -6.83 16.83
N LYS A 198 34.97 -6.99 17.37
CA LYS A 198 33.85 -7.60 16.65
C LYS A 198 33.36 -6.72 15.49
N PRO A 199 32.97 -7.30 14.33
CA PRO A 199 32.42 -6.56 13.18
C PRO A 199 31.34 -5.54 13.55
N LEU A 200 30.38 -5.91 14.40
CA LEU A 200 29.27 -5.03 14.81
C LEU A 200 29.73 -3.84 15.68
N ALA A 201 30.76 -4.02 16.52
CA ALA A 201 31.35 -2.92 17.28
C ALA A 201 32.14 -1.96 16.37
N LYS A 202 32.90 -2.52 15.40
CA LYS A 202 33.62 -1.75 14.39
C LYS A 202 32.70 -0.94 13.49
N PHE A 203 31.56 -1.50 13.11
CA PHE A 203 30.54 -0.82 12.29
C PHE A 203 30.12 0.51 12.92
N ALA A 204 29.68 0.47 14.18
CA ALA A 204 29.31 1.68 14.93
C ALA A 204 30.49 2.67 15.08
N SER A 205 31.71 2.19 15.36
CA SER A 205 32.90 3.06 15.45
C SER A 205 33.20 3.78 14.13
N LEU A 206 33.24 3.04 13.02
CA LEU A 206 33.59 3.58 11.71
C LEU A 206 32.55 4.61 11.23
N ILE A 207 31.25 4.36 11.45
CA ILE A 207 30.18 5.32 11.11
C ILE A 207 30.29 6.58 11.96
N ARG A 208 30.50 6.46 13.28
CA ARG A 208 30.71 7.64 14.16
C ARG A 208 31.95 8.45 13.76
N GLU A 209 33.05 7.77 13.42
CA GLU A 209 34.28 8.41 12.90
C GLU A 209 34.07 9.11 11.55
N ALA A 210 33.20 8.58 10.68
CA ALA A 210 32.82 9.21 9.42
C ALA A 210 31.97 10.47 9.65
N CYS A 211 30.98 10.39 10.54
CA CYS A 211 30.12 11.53 10.88
C CYS A 211 30.90 12.70 11.53
N VAL A 212 31.94 12.40 12.33
CA VAL A 212 32.92 13.40 12.79
C VAL A 212 33.67 14.05 11.62
N LYS A 213 34.10 13.28 10.61
CA LYS A 213 34.75 13.83 9.39
C LYS A 213 33.78 14.67 8.54
N PHE A 214 32.48 14.36 8.55
CA PHE A 214 31.44 15.16 7.88
C PHE A 214 31.05 16.42 8.67
N GLY A 215 31.45 16.54 9.93
CA GLY A 215 31.12 17.67 10.80
C GLY A 215 29.72 17.58 11.44
N ARG A 216 29.15 16.38 11.52
CA ARG A 216 27.84 16.07 12.11
C ARG A 216 28.02 14.95 13.15
N GLU A 217 28.70 15.23 14.26
CA GLU A 217 29.05 14.20 15.25
C GLU A 217 27.82 13.64 15.99
N PHE A 218 27.77 12.32 16.19
CA PHE A 218 26.82 11.68 17.10
C PHE A 218 27.09 12.11 18.55
N ILE A 219 26.23 12.96 19.09
CA ILE A 219 26.32 13.48 20.46
C ILE A 219 25.59 12.51 21.42
N PRO A 220 26.20 12.11 22.56
CA PRO A 220 25.49 11.37 23.59
C PRO A 220 24.28 12.14 24.13
N VAL A 221 23.10 11.54 24.15
CA VAL A 221 21.84 12.19 24.58
C VAL A 221 21.89 12.77 26.01
N PRO A 222 22.62 12.20 27.00
CA PRO A 222 22.84 12.85 28.30
C PRO A 222 23.63 14.18 28.27
N LEU A 223 24.18 14.59 27.12
CA LEU A 223 24.67 15.95 26.90
C LEU A 223 23.59 16.88 26.34
N MET A 224 22.63 16.35 25.57
CA MET A 224 21.47 17.12 25.07
C MET A 224 20.59 17.59 26.23
N GLU A 225 20.34 16.73 27.24
CA GLU A 225 19.72 17.07 28.54
C GLU A 225 20.33 18.36 29.13
N ARG A 226 21.66 18.42 29.21
CA ARG A 226 22.38 19.60 29.71
C ARG A 226 22.28 20.81 28.79
N MET A 227 22.23 20.60 27.47
CA MET A 227 22.05 21.69 26.51
C MET A 227 20.66 22.31 26.61
N MET A 228 19.62 21.53 26.92
CA MET A 228 18.27 22.04 27.18
C MET A 228 18.25 22.91 28.45
N THR A 229 18.85 22.45 29.54
CA THR A 229 19.02 23.27 30.76
C THR A 229 19.88 24.53 30.53
N GLU A 230 20.94 24.43 29.72
CA GLU A 230 21.78 25.58 29.35
C GLU A 230 21.04 26.60 28.45
N ALA A 231 20.07 26.15 27.64
CA ALA A 231 19.25 27.01 26.79
C ALA A 231 18.16 27.76 27.59
N GLY A 232 17.66 27.16 28.67
CA GLY A 232 16.68 27.76 29.58
C GLY A 232 15.42 26.93 29.81
N PHE A 233 15.34 25.70 29.29
CA PHE A 233 14.27 24.78 29.64
C PHE A 233 14.37 24.34 31.11
N GLU A 234 13.23 24.26 31.78
CA GLU A 234 13.07 23.79 33.15
C GLU A 234 12.54 22.33 33.14
N ASP A 235 12.50 21.69 34.32
CA ASP A 235 12.01 20.32 34.54
C ASP A 235 12.38 19.26 33.49
N VAL A 236 13.64 19.29 33.00
CA VAL A 236 14.16 18.33 32.00
C VAL A 236 14.14 16.89 32.55
N VAL A 237 13.30 16.02 31.98
CA VAL A 237 13.17 14.60 32.34
C VAL A 237 13.78 13.73 31.23
N LEU A 238 14.85 12.99 31.56
CA LEU A 238 15.50 12.04 30.65
C LEU A 238 14.99 10.61 30.86
N GLN A 239 14.10 10.15 29.98
CA GLN A 239 13.72 8.74 29.87
C GLN A 239 14.81 7.94 29.15
N ARG A 240 14.99 6.65 29.51
CA ARG A 240 16.04 5.79 28.95
C ARG A 240 15.53 4.38 28.64
N PHE A 241 15.83 3.91 27.44
CA PHE A 241 15.44 2.62 26.91
C PHE A 241 16.65 1.90 26.30
N LYS A 242 16.49 0.60 26.04
CA LYS A 242 17.46 -0.22 25.29
C LYS A 242 16.77 -0.77 24.07
N TRP A 243 17.39 -0.63 22.91
CA TRP A 243 17.00 -1.29 21.66
C TRP A 243 17.97 -2.43 21.38
N PRO A 244 17.64 -3.68 21.75
CA PRO A 244 18.50 -4.83 21.52
C PRO A 244 18.72 -5.03 20.02
N SER A 245 19.93 -5.40 19.60
CA SER A 245 20.24 -5.59 18.17
C SER A 245 19.70 -6.91 17.62
N ASN A 246 19.24 -7.81 18.50
CA ASN A 246 18.67 -9.12 18.21
C ASN A 246 17.84 -9.64 19.41
N PRO A 247 17.10 -10.76 19.29
CA PRO A 247 16.12 -11.21 20.29
C PRO A 247 16.73 -12.01 21.45
N TRP A 248 17.95 -11.65 21.88
CA TRP A 248 18.62 -12.23 23.05
C TRP A 248 17.97 -11.96 24.42
N PRO A 249 17.21 -10.86 24.67
CA PRO A 249 16.64 -10.63 26.00
C PRO A 249 15.68 -11.73 26.43
N LYS A 250 15.69 -12.06 27.72
CA LYS A 250 14.70 -12.97 28.33
C LYS A 250 13.42 -12.25 28.74
N ASP A 251 13.51 -10.95 28.92
CA ASP A 251 12.36 -10.10 29.18
C ASP A 251 11.50 -10.00 27.90
N PRO A 252 10.21 -10.38 27.91
CA PRO A 252 9.40 -10.44 26.69
C PRO A 252 9.26 -9.11 25.95
N TYR A 253 9.25 -8.00 26.69
CA TYR A 253 9.12 -6.66 26.14
C TYR A 253 10.39 -6.25 25.38
N TYR A 254 11.55 -6.33 26.02
CA TYR A 254 12.82 -6.09 25.34
C TYR A 254 13.12 -7.13 24.26
N LYS A 255 12.64 -8.37 24.39
CA LYS A 255 12.77 -9.39 23.35
C LYS A 255 12.01 -8.97 22.09
N LYS A 256 10.75 -8.53 22.20
CA LYS A 256 9.97 -8.02 21.06
C LYS A 256 10.65 -6.81 20.39
N ILE A 257 11.15 -5.84 21.18
CA ILE A 257 11.93 -4.72 20.64
C ILE A 257 13.18 -5.23 19.90
N GLY A 258 13.85 -6.27 20.43
CA GLY A 258 15.00 -6.90 19.79
C GLY A 258 14.69 -7.74 18.54
N GLU A 259 13.46 -8.24 18.40
CA GLU A 259 12.97 -8.89 17.17
C GLU A 259 12.76 -7.85 16.08
N TRP A 260 12.04 -6.75 16.36
CA TRP A 260 11.79 -5.69 15.40
C TRP A 260 13.05 -4.90 15.02
N ASN A 261 13.84 -4.50 16.02
CA ASN A 261 15.07 -3.75 15.78
C ASN A 261 16.16 -4.59 15.08
N PHE A 262 16.07 -5.93 15.11
CA PHE A 262 16.92 -6.79 14.28
C PHE A 262 16.62 -6.60 12.79
N HIS A 263 15.35 -6.57 12.38
CA HIS A 263 14.96 -6.33 10.99
C HIS A 263 15.38 -4.93 10.56
N ASN A 264 14.85 -3.90 11.22
CA ASN A 264 15.21 -2.49 11.02
C ASN A 264 16.73 -2.31 10.83
N PHE A 265 17.57 -2.84 11.73
CA PHE A 265 19.02 -2.62 11.67
C PHE A 265 19.75 -3.53 10.65
N VAL A 266 19.24 -4.71 10.29
CA VAL A 266 19.86 -5.59 9.26
C VAL A 266 19.71 -4.98 7.88
N ASP A 267 18.56 -4.35 7.65
CA ASP A 267 18.17 -3.73 6.40
C ASP A 267 18.82 -2.33 6.32
N ALA A 268 18.79 -1.56 7.42
CA ALA A 268 19.58 -0.32 7.59
C ALA A 268 21.09 -0.48 7.32
N ALA A 269 21.64 -1.67 7.55
CA ALA A 269 23.09 -1.85 7.65
C ALA A 269 23.83 -1.39 6.37
N GLU A 270 23.18 -1.47 5.21
CA GLU A 270 23.73 -0.94 3.95
C GLU A 270 23.60 0.57 3.85
N ALA A 271 22.39 1.11 3.99
CA ALA A 271 22.09 2.54 4.00
C ALA A 271 23.02 3.32 4.94
N MET A 272 23.18 2.83 6.18
CA MET A 272 24.01 3.42 7.22
C MET A 272 25.52 3.29 6.99
N ALA A 273 25.97 2.36 6.15
CA ALA A 273 27.40 2.13 5.93
C ALA A 273 27.92 2.70 4.61
N ILE A 274 27.12 2.65 3.54
CA ILE A 274 27.65 2.82 2.18
C ILE A 274 28.27 4.20 1.95
N ALA A 275 27.58 5.29 2.31
CA ALA A 275 28.15 6.64 2.23
C ALA A 275 29.23 6.92 3.32
N PRO A 276 29.03 6.62 4.62
CA PRO A 276 30.07 6.76 5.65
C PRO A 276 31.39 6.05 5.34
N LEU A 277 31.35 4.81 4.88
CA LEU A 277 32.55 4.01 4.65
C LEU A 277 33.26 4.37 3.34
N THR A 278 32.52 4.60 2.25
CA THR A 278 33.13 4.97 0.96
C THR A 278 33.69 6.39 1.00
N ARG A 279 32.90 7.38 1.44
CA ARG A 279 33.30 8.80 1.43
C ARG A 279 34.37 9.14 2.49
N ALA A 280 34.31 8.54 3.68
CA ALA A 280 35.16 8.96 4.80
C ALA A 280 36.34 8.01 5.11
N HIS A 281 36.23 6.72 4.75
CA HIS A 281 37.27 5.71 5.01
C HIS A 281 37.87 5.09 3.74
N GLY A 282 37.32 5.39 2.56
CA GLY A 282 37.89 5.02 1.27
C GLY A 282 37.64 3.56 0.86
N TYR A 283 36.66 2.90 1.47
CA TYR A 283 36.19 1.58 1.04
C TYR A 283 35.55 1.63 -0.35
N THR A 284 35.60 0.55 -1.13
CA THR A 284 34.73 0.37 -2.30
C THR A 284 33.34 -0.17 -1.90
N LYS A 285 32.33 -0.08 -2.78
CA LYS A 285 31.01 -0.69 -2.53
C LYS A 285 31.13 -2.18 -2.19
N GLU A 286 31.98 -2.91 -2.90
CA GLU A 286 32.19 -4.34 -2.71
C GLU A 286 32.84 -4.65 -1.35
N GLU A 287 33.77 -3.81 -0.89
CA GLU A 287 34.38 -3.96 0.44
C GLU A 287 33.38 -3.67 1.56
N VAL A 288 32.50 -2.67 1.38
CA VAL A 288 31.36 -2.43 2.29
C VAL A 288 30.47 -3.67 2.33
N GLN A 289 30.06 -4.21 1.20
CA GLN A 289 29.24 -5.43 1.13
C GLN A 289 29.87 -6.62 1.88
N VAL A 290 31.16 -6.87 1.66
CA VAL A 290 31.89 -7.95 2.35
C VAL A 290 31.95 -7.70 3.86
N PHE A 291 32.15 -6.45 4.30
CA PHE A 291 32.12 -6.11 5.72
C PHE A 291 30.73 -6.32 6.34
N LEU A 292 29.67 -5.91 5.65
CA LEU A 292 28.28 -6.06 6.11
C LEU A 292 27.84 -7.51 6.27
N ILE A 293 28.39 -8.44 5.49
CA ILE A 293 28.15 -9.88 5.70
C ILE A 293 28.58 -10.31 7.11
N ASP A 294 29.72 -9.83 7.62
CA ASP A 294 30.21 -10.17 8.96
C ASP A 294 29.50 -9.38 10.08
N VAL A 295 29.05 -8.16 9.80
CA VAL A 295 28.15 -7.40 10.70
C VAL A 295 26.82 -8.14 10.87
N ARG A 296 26.15 -8.49 9.76
CA ARG A 296 24.88 -9.24 9.76
C ARG A 296 25.01 -10.63 10.42
N LYS A 297 26.18 -11.28 10.35
CA LYS A 297 26.46 -12.52 11.13
C LYS A 297 26.51 -12.26 12.65
N ASN A 298 27.11 -11.16 13.09
CA ASN A 298 27.14 -10.79 14.51
C ASN A 298 25.74 -10.42 15.02
N MET A 299 24.94 -9.72 14.23
CA MET A 299 23.55 -9.44 14.60
C MET A 299 22.73 -10.73 14.76
N ARG A 300 22.92 -11.71 13.87
CA ARG A 300 22.26 -13.03 13.96
C ARG A 300 22.79 -13.95 15.07
N ASP A 301 23.83 -13.56 15.81
CA ASP A 301 24.42 -14.37 16.87
C ASP A 301 23.74 -14.05 18.23
N PRO A 302 22.87 -14.93 18.76
CA PRO A 302 22.16 -14.68 20.01
C PRO A 302 23.07 -14.74 21.24
N SER A 303 24.36 -15.09 21.09
CA SER A 303 25.36 -14.94 22.15
C SER A 303 25.96 -13.54 22.24
N ILE A 304 25.55 -12.63 21.36
CA ILE A 304 25.94 -11.21 21.37
C ILE A 304 24.78 -10.40 21.94
N HIS A 305 24.88 -10.08 23.23
CA HIS A 305 23.84 -9.37 23.98
C HIS A 305 23.91 -7.85 23.77
N SER A 306 24.03 -7.44 22.50
CA SER A 306 24.20 -6.04 22.12
C SER A 306 22.88 -5.27 22.08
N TYR A 307 22.95 -3.98 22.41
CA TYR A 307 21.85 -3.04 22.29
C TYR A 307 22.36 -1.63 21.96
N MET A 308 21.49 -0.82 21.36
CA MET A 308 21.64 0.62 21.23
C MET A 308 20.91 1.31 22.41
N PRO A 309 21.56 2.24 23.13
CA PRO A 309 20.88 3.12 24.07
C PRO A 309 19.95 4.08 23.32
N MET A 310 18.69 4.13 23.75
CA MET A 310 17.69 5.09 23.30
C MET A 310 17.29 5.97 24.47
N SER A 311 16.96 7.23 24.23
CA SER A 311 16.54 8.16 25.29
C SER A 311 15.60 9.24 24.76
N SER A 312 14.66 9.66 25.60
CA SER A 312 13.83 10.84 25.36
C SER A 312 13.99 11.84 26.50
N PRO A 313 14.76 12.94 26.32
CA PRO A 313 14.64 14.11 27.16
C PRO A 313 13.49 15.02 26.69
N ALA A 314 12.53 15.23 27.60
CA ALA A 314 11.45 16.21 27.45
C ALA A 314 11.60 17.30 28.52
N ALA A 315 11.23 18.55 28.21
CA ALA A 315 11.36 19.68 29.13
C ALA A 315 10.32 20.79 28.87
N ASP A 316 10.06 21.64 29.86
CA ASP A 316 9.13 22.77 29.75
C ASP A 316 9.86 24.13 29.59
N ALA A 317 9.21 25.08 28.93
CA ALA A 317 9.77 26.42 28.75
C ALA A 317 9.38 27.32 29.94
N ALA A 318 10.40 27.69 30.75
CA ALA A 318 10.30 28.43 32.00
C ALA A 318 9.16 29.48 32.06
N SER A 319 8.29 29.35 33.07
CA SER A 319 7.27 30.36 33.38
C SER A 319 7.77 31.35 34.44
N ALA A 320 7.39 32.63 34.32
CA ALA A 320 7.97 33.69 35.15
C ALA A 320 7.77 33.43 36.67
N PRO A 321 8.79 33.66 37.52
CA PRO A 321 8.98 32.87 38.74
C PRO A 321 7.95 33.17 39.85
N VAL A 322 7.31 32.10 40.33
CA VAL A 322 6.49 32.08 41.56
C VAL A 322 7.19 31.25 42.63
N GLN A 323 7.10 31.67 43.89
CA GLN A 323 8.00 31.23 44.96
C GLN A 323 7.74 29.81 45.49
N ALA A 324 8.84 29.09 45.75
CA ALA A 324 8.89 27.70 46.19
C ALA A 324 8.34 27.41 47.60
N ASN A 325 8.01 26.14 47.85
CA ASN A 325 8.16 25.50 49.17
C ASN A 325 8.52 24.00 49.04
N ASN A 326 9.17 23.47 50.07
CA ASN A 326 10.10 22.33 50.00
C ASN A 326 9.51 20.93 50.37
N PRO A 327 10.25 19.81 50.17
CA PRO A 327 9.70 18.48 49.85
C PRO A 327 9.68 17.44 51.01
N ILE A 328 9.13 16.25 50.74
CA ILE A 328 9.23 15.01 51.57
C ILE A 328 9.46 13.77 50.67
N GLN A 329 10.25 12.79 51.13
CA GLN A 329 10.61 11.54 50.43
C GLN A 329 9.78 10.31 50.87
N ILE A 330 9.43 9.43 49.89
CA ILE A 330 9.48 7.93 49.79
C ILE A 330 9.53 7.12 51.14
N VAL A 331 8.84 5.98 51.41
CA VAL A 331 8.65 4.66 50.72
C VAL A 331 7.58 3.78 51.47
N PRO A 332 7.25 2.51 51.13
CA PRO A 332 6.36 1.99 50.06
C PRO A 332 5.13 1.14 50.53
N ASP A 333 4.29 0.75 49.56
CA ASP A 333 3.46 -0.49 49.42
C ASP A 333 2.36 -0.88 50.46
N GLU A 334 1.11 -1.05 50.00
CA GLU A 334 0.29 -2.29 50.10
C GLU A 334 -1.21 -2.07 49.76
N SER A 335 -1.73 -2.85 48.80
CA SER A 335 -3.12 -3.34 48.64
C SER A 335 -4.32 -2.40 48.30
N ILE A 336 -5.12 -2.87 47.33
CA ILE A 336 -6.44 -2.37 46.88
C ILE A 336 -7.54 -2.75 47.91
N PRO A 337 -8.67 -2.02 48.03
CA PRO A 337 -9.87 -2.43 47.27
C PRO A 337 -10.77 -1.29 46.76
N ASP A 338 -11.52 -1.57 45.68
CA ASP A 338 -12.53 -0.71 45.06
C ASP A 338 -13.85 -0.59 45.86
N ASP A 339 -14.57 0.54 45.74
CA ASP A 339 -16.04 0.52 45.66
C ASP A 339 -16.67 1.81 45.04
N VAL A 340 -17.38 1.61 43.93
CA VAL A 340 -18.53 2.32 43.29
C VAL A 340 -18.77 3.86 43.26
N SER A 341 -19.30 4.26 42.08
CA SER A 341 -20.53 5.10 41.88
C SER A 341 -20.42 6.55 41.36
N ALA A 342 -20.26 6.67 40.03
CA ALA A 342 -21.21 7.29 39.08
C ALA A 342 -21.95 8.63 39.40
N ILE A 343 -21.69 9.66 38.58
CA ILE A 343 -22.63 10.63 37.96
C ILE A 343 -21.87 11.25 36.75
N GLY A 344 -22.39 11.55 35.54
CA GLY A 344 -23.73 11.40 34.96
C GLY A 344 -23.70 11.63 33.43
N GLU A 345 -24.87 11.63 32.78
CA GLU A 345 -25.05 11.46 31.32
C GLU A 345 -24.69 12.69 30.45
N SER A 346 -24.20 12.45 29.22
CA SER A 346 -24.63 13.21 28.03
C SER A 346 -24.38 12.40 26.75
N ILE A 347 -25.45 11.89 26.14
CA ILE A 347 -25.39 11.12 24.90
C ILE A 347 -25.33 12.10 23.72
N SER A 348 -24.16 12.21 23.11
CA SER A 348 -23.96 12.83 21.79
C SER A 348 -23.78 11.72 20.76
N SER A 349 -24.33 11.89 19.57
CA SER A 349 -24.24 10.89 18.50
C SER A 349 -22.79 10.77 18.02
N SER A 350 -22.14 9.66 18.37
CA SER A 350 -20.83 9.29 17.86
C SER A 350 -20.97 8.27 16.74
N SER A 351 -20.89 8.72 15.49
CA SER A 351 -20.06 8.00 14.52
C SER A 351 -18.62 8.11 15.04
N ALA A 352 -18.23 7.20 15.92
CA ALA A 352 -16.90 7.25 16.53
C ALA A 352 -15.88 6.97 15.42
N SER A 353 -14.91 7.88 15.26
CA SER A 353 -13.71 7.58 14.49
C SER A 353 -13.05 6.32 15.07
N VAL A 354 -12.61 5.42 14.19
CA VAL A 354 -11.96 4.17 14.57
C VAL A 354 -10.76 4.50 15.46
N SER A 355 -10.76 4.01 16.70
CA SER A 355 -9.58 4.17 17.56
C SER A 355 -8.44 3.32 16.99
N SER A 356 -7.23 3.88 16.87
CA SER A 356 -6.07 3.21 16.28
C SER A 356 -5.79 1.81 16.84
N SER A 357 -6.14 1.56 18.11
CA SER A 357 -6.11 0.25 18.76
C SER A 357 -6.92 -0.88 18.08
N ILE A 358 -7.88 -0.53 17.20
CA ILE A 358 -8.68 -1.50 16.43
C ILE A 358 -7.89 -2.00 15.20
N LEU A 359 -6.98 -1.18 14.67
CA LEU A 359 -6.13 -1.49 13.51
C LEU A 359 -4.88 -2.29 13.88
N GLU A 360 -4.51 -2.31 15.16
CA GLU A 360 -3.31 -3.00 15.62
C GLU A 360 -3.38 -4.53 15.44
N TYR A 361 -2.24 -5.15 15.12
CA TYR A 361 -2.11 -6.60 15.00
C TYR A 361 -1.36 -7.25 16.18
N ARG A 362 -1.79 -8.46 16.53
CA ARG A 362 -1.05 -9.41 17.36
C ARG A 362 -0.11 -10.21 16.47
N TYR A 363 1.18 -9.96 16.61
CA TYR A 363 2.23 -10.75 15.96
C TYR A 363 2.61 -11.95 16.83
N GLU A 364 2.47 -13.17 16.31
CA GLU A 364 3.01 -14.37 16.93
C GLU A 364 3.38 -15.43 15.89
N ASN A 365 4.40 -16.24 16.16
CA ASN A 365 4.86 -17.32 15.29
C ASN A 365 5.17 -16.93 13.83
N GLY A 366 5.41 -15.64 13.55
CA GLY A 366 5.64 -15.12 12.19
C GLY A 366 4.38 -14.90 11.36
N ARG A 367 3.21 -14.77 12.01
CA ARG A 367 1.92 -14.41 11.41
C ARG A 367 1.27 -13.27 12.20
N THR A 368 0.38 -12.50 11.58
CA THR A 368 -0.50 -11.52 12.28
C THR A 368 -1.85 -12.15 12.64
N TYR A 369 -2.44 -11.67 13.73
CA TYR A 369 -3.80 -11.99 14.19
C TYR A 369 -4.44 -10.70 14.71
N HIS A 370 -5.77 -10.64 14.80
CA HIS A 370 -6.46 -9.44 15.30
C HIS A 370 -6.10 -9.13 16.77
N LYS A 371 -5.80 -7.86 17.08
CA LYS A 371 -5.68 -7.36 18.46
C LYS A 371 -7.02 -6.86 18.99
N TYR A 372 -7.90 -6.34 18.13
CA TYR A 372 -9.29 -6.10 18.49
C TYR A 372 -9.94 -7.42 18.92
N LYS A 373 -10.48 -7.45 20.15
CA LYS A 373 -10.97 -8.67 20.83
C LYS A 373 -9.93 -9.81 20.86
N ASP A 374 -8.65 -9.49 21.10
CA ASP A 374 -7.51 -10.43 21.10
C ASP A 374 -7.84 -11.82 21.69
N GLY A 375 -7.44 -12.86 20.95
CA GLY A 375 -7.62 -14.25 21.32
C GLY A 375 -9.02 -14.82 21.06
N LYS A 376 -10.03 -14.00 20.72
CA LYS A 376 -11.36 -14.50 20.31
C LYS A 376 -11.32 -15.26 18.98
N TYR A 377 -10.57 -14.74 18.00
CA TYR A 377 -10.41 -15.38 16.68
C TYR A 377 -8.98 -15.87 16.49
N MET A 378 -8.83 -16.84 15.59
CA MET A 378 -7.73 -17.80 15.62
C MET A 378 -7.02 -18.01 14.30
N LEU A 379 -7.62 -17.59 13.19
CA LEU A 379 -6.91 -17.60 11.92
C LEU A 379 -6.11 -16.29 11.81
N PRO A 380 -4.99 -16.31 11.07
CA PRO A 380 -4.20 -15.10 10.85
C PRO A 380 -4.97 -14.07 10.01
N ASN A 381 -4.40 -12.88 9.88
CA ASN A 381 -4.94 -11.80 9.05
C ASN A 381 -3.84 -11.02 8.31
N ASP A 382 -2.80 -11.75 7.90
CA ASP A 382 -1.73 -11.25 7.03
C ASP A 382 -2.11 -11.45 5.56
N GLU A 383 -1.36 -10.79 4.68
CA GLU A 383 -1.44 -10.89 3.22
C GLU A 383 -1.55 -12.34 2.72
N LEU A 384 -0.74 -13.26 3.28
CA LEU A 384 -0.78 -14.70 2.95
C LEU A 384 -2.13 -15.37 3.24
N GLU A 385 -2.90 -14.87 4.21
CA GLU A 385 -4.26 -15.34 4.48
C GLU A 385 -5.29 -14.62 3.59
N ASN A 386 -5.08 -13.34 3.28
CA ASN A 386 -5.93 -12.59 2.34
C ASN A 386 -5.90 -13.24 0.94
N ASP A 387 -4.71 -13.53 0.39
CA ASP A 387 -4.51 -14.30 -0.85
C ASP A 387 -5.30 -15.61 -0.85
N ARG A 388 -5.29 -16.31 0.29
CA ARG A 388 -5.98 -17.58 0.47
C ARG A 388 -7.50 -17.41 0.53
N LEU A 389 -7.99 -16.33 1.13
CA LEU A 389 -9.42 -15.99 1.17
C LEU A 389 -9.95 -15.64 -0.22
N ASP A 390 -9.17 -14.95 -1.05
CA ASP A 390 -9.56 -14.59 -2.42
C ASP A 390 -9.50 -15.81 -3.36
N LEU A 391 -8.50 -16.69 -3.20
CA LEU A 391 -8.50 -18.01 -3.85
C LEU A 391 -9.71 -18.85 -3.41
N GLN A 392 -10.10 -18.77 -2.13
CA GLN A 392 -11.27 -19.46 -1.60
C GLN A 392 -12.60 -18.88 -2.12
N HIS A 393 -12.68 -17.57 -2.36
CA HIS A 393 -13.84 -16.96 -3.03
C HIS A 393 -14.03 -17.54 -4.45
N ASN A 394 -12.94 -17.71 -5.21
CA ASN A 394 -12.97 -18.38 -6.52
C ASN A 394 -13.45 -19.85 -6.43
N LEU A 395 -13.15 -20.58 -5.35
CA LEU A 395 -13.70 -21.93 -5.13
C LEU A 395 -15.22 -21.94 -4.96
N PHE A 396 -15.80 -20.92 -4.31
CA PHE A 396 -17.25 -20.76 -4.20
C PHE A 396 -17.89 -20.43 -5.55
N LEU A 397 -17.33 -19.49 -6.32
CA LEU A 397 -17.81 -19.17 -7.68
C LEU A 397 -17.80 -20.43 -8.57
N LEU A 398 -16.70 -21.18 -8.62
CA LEU A 398 -16.63 -22.45 -9.34
C LEU A 398 -17.66 -23.46 -8.84
N THR A 399 -17.95 -23.49 -7.54
CA THR A 399 -18.95 -24.41 -6.97
C THR A 399 -20.36 -24.08 -7.45
N PHE A 400 -20.75 -22.80 -7.39
CA PHE A 400 -22.09 -22.30 -7.71
C PHE A 400 -22.28 -21.84 -9.17
N ASP A 401 -21.41 -22.29 -10.08
CA ASP A 401 -21.48 -21.99 -11.51
C ASP A 401 -21.47 -20.47 -11.80
N ASN A 402 -20.51 -19.78 -11.18
CA ASN A 402 -20.29 -18.33 -11.23
C ASN A 402 -21.48 -17.49 -10.73
N THR A 403 -22.07 -17.92 -9.62
CA THR A 403 -23.01 -17.11 -8.83
C THR A 403 -22.51 -16.96 -7.40
N LEU A 404 -22.83 -15.84 -6.76
CA LEU A 404 -22.40 -15.54 -5.39
C LEU A 404 -23.09 -16.37 -4.30
N GLY A 405 -24.14 -17.11 -4.68
CA GLY A 405 -24.95 -17.91 -3.77
C GLY A 405 -26.19 -18.50 -4.45
N LEU A 406 -26.92 -19.33 -3.70
CA LEU A 406 -28.09 -20.07 -4.20
C LEU A 406 -29.42 -19.44 -3.76
N ALA A 407 -29.38 -18.53 -2.78
CA ALA A 407 -30.52 -17.76 -2.33
C ALA A 407 -31.06 -16.86 -3.46
N PRO A 408 -32.38 -16.60 -3.51
CA PRO A 408 -32.98 -15.75 -4.55
C PRO A 408 -32.37 -14.34 -4.70
N PRO A 409 -31.83 -13.67 -3.65
CA PRO A 409 -31.10 -12.43 -3.80
C PRO A 409 -29.86 -12.55 -4.71
N CYS A 410 -29.11 -13.65 -4.66
CA CYS A 410 -27.90 -13.87 -5.48
C CYS A 410 -28.16 -14.22 -6.96
N GLN A 411 -29.34 -13.87 -7.48
CA GLN A 411 -29.74 -14.16 -8.85
C GLN A 411 -29.81 -12.84 -9.64
N LYS A 412 -29.32 -12.84 -10.88
CA LYS A 412 -29.01 -11.64 -11.68
C LYS A 412 -30.18 -10.67 -11.99
N ASP A 413 -31.43 -11.10 -11.76
CA ASP A 413 -32.65 -10.29 -11.90
C ASP A 413 -33.36 -10.03 -10.55
N SER A 414 -32.71 -10.31 -9.41
CA SER A 414 -33.32 -10.13 -8.09
C SER A 414 -33.48 -8.64 -7.73
N SER A 415 -34.57 -8.31 -7.05
CA SER A 415 -34.73 -7.00 -6.41
C SER A 415 -34.48 -7.16 -4.91
N VAL A 416 -33.27 -6.77 -4.51
CA VAL A 416 -32.80 -6.68 -3.13
C VAL A 416 -32.39 -5.22 -2.88
N LYS A 417 -32.62 -4.67 -1.68
CA LYS A 417 -32.28 -3.25 -1.41
C LYS A 417 -31.29 -3.05 -0.29
N ARG A 418 -31.26 -3.93 0.71
CA ARG A 418 -30.31 -3.79 1.82
C ARG A 418 -29.74 -5.15 2.22
N VAL A 419 -28.42 -5.27 2.20
CA VAL A 419 -27.68 -6.52 2.38
C VAL A 419 -26.64 -6.38 3.48
N LEU A 420 -26.47 -7.41 4.29
CA LEU A 420 -25.38 -7.54 5.27
C LEU A 420 -24.53 -8.76 4.90
N ASP A 421 -23.23 -8.59 4.76
CA ASP A 421 -22.24 -9.67 4.65
C ASP A 421 -21.48 -9.79 5.97
N VAL A 422 -21.68 -10.89 6.69
CA VAL A 422 -21.15 -11.08 8.05
C VAL A 422 -19.94 -12.01 8.03
N GLY A 423 -18.77 -11.47 8.43
CA GLY A 423 -17.47 -12.09 8.23
C GLY A 423 -16.98 -11.87 6.81
N THR A 424 -16.94 -10.62 6.37
CA THR A 424 -16.69 -10.27 4.96
C THR A 424 -15.25 -10.57 4.52
N GLY A 425 -14.30 -10.66 5.47
CA GLY A 425 -12.87 -10.85 5.19
C GLY A 425 -12.33 -9.71 4.33
N THR A 426 -11.68 -10.05 3.21
CA THR A 426 -11.17 -9.11 2.19
C THR A 426 -12.23 -8.23 1.52
N GLY A 427 -13.53 -8.41 1.84
CA GLY A 427 -14.63 -7.62 1.27
C GLY A 427 -15.07 -8.06 -0.13
N ILE A 428 -14.33 -8.96 -0.78
CA ILE A 428 -14.52 -9.36 -2.18
C ILE A 428 -15.95 -9.84 -2.52
N TRP A 429 -16.61 -10.56 -1.61
CA TRP A 429 -18.01 -10.98 -1.83
C TRP A 429 -18.98 -9.80 -1.77
N ALA A 430 -18.79 -8.87 -0.84
CA ALA A 430 -19.64 -7.68 -0.71
C ALA A 430 -19.44 -6.72 -1.89
N ILE A 431 -18.23 -6.64 -2.45
CA ILE A 431 -17.91 -5.92 -3.69
C ILE A 431 -18.66 -6.55 -4.86
N ASP A 432 -18.43 -7.83 -5.16
CA ASP A 432 -19.09 -8.53 -6.27
C ASP A 432 -20.62 -8.45 -6.17
N PHE A 433 -21.18 -8.58 -4.96
CA PHE A 433 -22.62 -8.44 -4.74
C PHE A 433 -23.12 -7.01 -4.98
N GLY A 434 -22.34 -6.01 -4.57
CA GLY A 434 -22.63 -4.60 -4.84
C GLY A 434 -22.58 -4.25 -6.33
N GLU A 435 -21.72 -4.91 -7.10
CA GLU A 435 -21.61 -4.75 -8.56
C GLU A 435 -22.74 -5.45 -9.33
N ASP A 436 -23.12 -6.68 -8.97
CA ASP A 436 -24.29 -7.36 -9.55
C ASP A 436 -25.61 -6.68 -9.15
N HIS A 437 -25.64 -5.94 -8.03
CA HIS A 437 -26.83 -5.24 -7.50
C HIS A 437 -26.57 -3.75 -7.16
N PRO A 438 -26.36 -2.87 -8.17
CA PRO A 438 -26.00 -1.46 -7.95
C PRO A 438 -27.11 -0.62 -7.29
N ASP A 439 -28.36 -1.09 -7.29
CA ASP A 439 -29.50 -0.47 -6.59
C ASP A 439 -29.60 -0.89 -5.10
N ALA A 440 -28.72 -1.78 -4.61
CA ALA A 440 -28.73 -2.30 -3.25
C ALA A 440 -27.65 -1.67 -2.36
N GLU A 441 -28.03 -1.27 -1.14
CA GLU A 441 -27.14 -0.89 -0.05
C GLU A 441 -26.51 -2.15 0.57
N VAL A 442 -25.22 -2.39 0.34
CA VAL A 442 -24.49 -3.55 0.88
C VAL A 442 -23.59 -3.09 2.03
N LEU A 443 -23.57 -3.86 3.11
CA LEU A 443 -22.76 -3.61 4.29
C LEU A 443 -21.95 -4.86 4.64
N GLY A 444 -20.63 -4.80 4.54
CA GLY A 444 -19.73 -5.84 5.06
C GLY A 444 -19.36 -5.55 6.51
N MET A 445 -19.44 -6.57 7.36
CA MET A 445 -18.98 -6.53 8.75
C MET A 445 -17.84 -7.53 8.93
N ASP A 446 -16.74 -7.12 9.54
CA ASP A 446 -15.67 -8.02 9.95
C ASP A 446 -15.02 -7.59 11.28
N LEU A 447 -14.34 -8.52 11.96
CA LEU A 447 -13.50 -8.23 13.12
C LEU A 447 -12.19 -7.51 12.74
N SER A 448 -11.84 -7.53 11.45
CA SER A 448 -10.58 -7.04 10.92
C SER A 448 -10.73 -5.82 10.01
N HIS A 449 -9.70 -4.98 10.02
CA HIS A 449 -9.51 -3.92 9.04
C HIS A 449 -8.75 -4.45 7.81
N SER A 450 -9.35 -5.40 7.10
CA SER A 450 -8.91 -5.79 5.75
C SER A 450 -9.70 -4.98 4.72
N MET A 451 -9.51 -3.64 4.73
CA MET A 451 -10.23 -2.77 3.80
C MET A 451 -9.63 -2.89 2.39
N PRO A 452 -10.41 -3.28 1.38
CA PRO A 452 -9.97 -3.20 -0.01
C PRO A 452 -9.93 -1.73 -0.45
N GLU A 453 -8.92 -1.37 -1.25
CA GLU A 453 -8.70 0.01 -1.71
C GLU A 453 -9.83 0.54 -2.60
N TYR A 454 -10.54 -0.36 -3.28
CA TYR A 454 -11.71 -0.03 -4.09
C TYR A 454 -12.98 -0.62 -3.46
N VAL A 455 -13.97 0.26 -3.25
CA VAL A 455 -15.28 -0.09 -2.71
C VAL A 455 -16.37 0.53 -3.61
N PRO A 456 -17.30 -0.25 -4.19
CA PRO A 456 -18.42 0.29 -4.94
C PRO A 456 -19.24 1.29 -4.09
N PRO A 457 -19.80 2.36 -4.66
CA PRO A 457 -20.40 3.46 -3.88
C PRO A 457 -21.66 3.06 -3.07
N ASN A 458 -22.21 1.89 -3.35
CA ASN A 458 -23.33 1.26 -2.65
C ASN A 458 -22.89 0.21 -1.60
N VAL A 459 -21.59 -0.11 -1.52
CA VAL A 459 -20.97 -1.00 -0.53
C VAL A 459 -20.32 -0.16 0.58
N LYS A 460 -20.35 -0.66 1.81
CA LYS A 460 -19.67 -0.07 2.98
C LYS A 460 -19.10 -1.19 3.85
N PHE A 461 -18.05 -0.86 4.61
CA PHE A 461 -17.43 -1.78 5.56
C PHE A 461 -17.45 -1.21 6.98
N GLU A 462 -17.75 -2.07 7.96
CA GLU A 462 -17.75 -1.77 9.39
C GLU A 462 -16.86 -2.79 10.13
N ILE A 463 -15.94 -2.29 10.97
CA ILE A 463 -15.19 -3.15 11.89
C ILE A 463 -16.04 -3.37 13.14
N ASP A 464 -16.60 -4.57 13.31
CA ASP A 464 -17.43 -4.91 14.46
C ASP A 464 -17.35 -6.41 14.79
N ASP A 465 -17.63 -6.73 16.04
CA ASP A 465 -17.70 -8.11 16.52
C ASP A 465 -19.12 -8.65 16.36
N LEU A 466 -19.30 -9.56 15.39
CA LEU A 466 -20.59 -10.17 15.07
C LEU A 466 -21.34 -10.79 16.26
N GLU A 467 -20.65 -11.06 17.38
CA GLU A 467 -21.26 -11.58 18.60
C GLU A 467 -21.89 -10.49 19.49
N GLU A 468 -21.50 -9.22 19.35
CA GLU A 468 -22.04 -8.05 20.07
C GLU A 468 -23.43 -7.61 19.56
N GLU A 469 -24.09 -6.67 20.24
CA GLU A 469 -25.44 -6.24 19.87
C GLU A 469 -25.46 -5.45 18.55
N TRP A 470 -26.15 -5.98 17.54
CA TRP A 470 -26.35 -5.27 16.26
C TRP A 470 -27.32 -4.10 16.45
N ILE A 471 -26.82 -2.88 16.31
CA ILE A 471 -27.56 -1.63 16.56
C ILE A 471 -28.22 -1.04 15.29
N TYR A 472 -28.51 -1.87 14.29
CA TYR A 472 -29.03 -1.41 13.00
C TYR A 472 -30.44 -0.85 13.08
N SER A 473 -30.61 0.41 12.68
CA SER A 473 -31.89 1.13 12.71
C SER A 473 -32.93 0.67 11.69
N ARG A 474 -32.53 -0.15 10.71
CA ARG A 474 -33.36 -0.75 9.67
C ARG A 474 -33.04 -2.24 9.55
N PRO A 475 -34.00 -3.09 9.18
CA PRO A 475 -33.72 -4.47 8.81
C PRO A 475 -32.98 -4.57 7.45
N PHE A 476 -32.57 -5.79 7.10
CA PHE A 476 -31.96 -6.17 5.83
C PHE A 476 -32.91 -7.08 5.03
N ASP A 477 -32.84 -7.01 3.71
CA ASP A 477 -33.59 -7.92 2.83
C ASP A 477 -32.82 -9.23 2.59
N TYR A 478 -31.50 -9.19 2.72
CA TYR A 478 -30.62 -10.33 2.63
C TYR A 478 -29.50 -10.24 3.67
N ILE A 479 -29.17 -11.35 4.32
CA ILE A 479 -27.99 -11.47 5.18
C ILE A 479 -27.22 -12.70 4.68
N HIS A 480 -25.98 -12.48 4.29
CA HIS A 480 -25.03 -13.50 3.85
C HIS A 480 -23.96 -13.72 4.91
N SER A 481 -23.42 -14.94 4.96
CA SER A 481 -22.30 -15.29 5.82
C SER A 481 -21.63 -16.57 5.30
N ARG A 482 -20.30 -16.63 5.32
CA ARG A 482 -19.52 -17.77 4.81
C ARG A 482 -18.36 -18.09 5.75
N MET A 483 -18.01 -19.38 5.88
CA MET A 483 -16.80 -19.83 6.58
C MET A 483 -16.70 -19.40 8.07
N MET A 484 -17.83 -19.31 8.77
CA MET A 484 -17.93 -18.82 10.15
C MET A 484 -17.82 -19.92 11.23
N ASN A 485 -17.62 -21.17 10.83
CA ASN A 485 -17.39 -22.26 11.77
C ASN A 485 -15.99 -22.14 12.40
N SER A 486 -15.93 -22.22 13.73
CA SER A 486 -14.82 -21.73 14.59
C SER A 486 -14.74 -20.20 14.79
N SER A 487 -15.58 -19.39 14.13
CA SER A 487 -15.74 -17.94 14.38
C SER A 487 -16.86 -17.64 15.37
N ILE A 488 -17.91 -18.48 15.43
CA ILE A 488 -19.11 -18.28 16.28
C ILE A 488 -19.09 -19.21 17.51
N SER A 489 -19.40 -18.67 18.70
CA SER A 489 -19.49 -19.43 19.95
C SER A 489 -20.88 -20.02 20.21
N ASP A 490 -21.97 -19.27 19.97
CA ASP A 490 -23.35 -19.75 20.03
C ASP A 490 -24.10 -19.47 18.72
N TRP A 491 -24.15 -20.51 17.88
CA TRP A 491 -24.88 -20.52 16.62
C TRP A 491 -26.39 -20.25 16.74
N LYS A 492 -27.03 -20.60 17.86
CA LYS A 492 -28.47 -20.33 18.01
C LYS A 492 -28.73 -18.86 18.33
N VAL A 493 -27.86 -18.23 19.12
CA VAL A 493 -27.89 -16.78 19.35
C VAL A 493 -27.59 -16.02 18.06
N TYR A 494 -26.56 -16.42 17.31
CA TYR A 494 -26.23 -15.81 16.02
C TYR A 494 -27.39 -15.91 15.01
N LEU A 495 -27.94 -17.11 14.78
CA LEU A 495 -29.05 -17.30 13.86
C LEU A 495 -30.32 -16.54 14.31
N GLN A 496 -30.58 -16.45 15.62
CA GLN A 496 -31.68 -15.62 16.13
C GLN A 496 -31.44 -14.13 15.89
N LYS A 497 -30.19 -13.66 16.02
CA LYS A 497 -29.81 -12.28 15.73
C LYS A 497 -30.01 -11.95 14.26
N ALA A 498 -29.54 -12.80 13.34
CA ALA A 498 -29.77 -12.66 11.90
C ALA A 498 -31.27 -12.66 11.57
N PHE A 499 -32.05 -13.59 12.12
CA PHE A 499 -33.51 -13.64 11.92
C PHE A 499 -34.21 -12.35 12.38
N ASN A 500 -33.83 -11.79 13.53
CA ASN A 500 -34.44 -10.58 14.08
C ASN A 500 -34.13 -9.33 13.24
N HIS A 501 -33.05 -9.34 12.46
CA HIS A 501 -32.63 -8.21 11.61
C HIS A 501 -33.07 -8.33 10.15
N LEU A 502 -33.82 -9.37 9.79
CA LEU A 502 -34.39 -9.52 8.45
C LEU A 502 -35.75 -8.85 8.30
N SER A 503 -35.96 -8.22 7.14
CA SER A 503 -37.26 -7.80 6.64
C SER A 503 -38.19 -9.01 6.56
N PRO A 504 -39.50 -8.90 6.83
CA PRO A 504 -40.44 -9.98 6.58
C PRO A 504 -40.43 -10.40 5.09
N GLY A 505 -39.93 -11.60 4.81
CA GLY A 505 -39.71 -12.12 3.45
C GLY A 505 -38.28 -11.98 2.92
N GLY A 506 -37.35 -11.45 3.73
CA GLY A 506 -35.92 -11.48 3.47
C GLY A 506 -35.28 -12.85 3.69
N TYR A 507 -34.04 -13.00 3.23
CA TYR A 507 -33.33 -14.28 3.19
C TYR A 507 -32.08 -14.27 4.09
N PHE A 508 -31.73 -15.42 4.64
CA PHE A 508 -30.41 -15.70 5.20
C PHE A 508 -29.76 -16.82 4.40
N GLU A 509 -28.52 -16.64 3.96
CA GLU A 509 -27.70 -17.71 3.40
C GLU A 509 -26.43 -17.91 4.23
N LEU A 510 -26.06 -19.18 4.41
CA LEU A 510 -24.88 -19.59 5.13
C LEU A 510 -24.09 -20.60 4.30
N GLN A 511 -22.83 -20.28 4.01
CA GLN A 511 -21.95 -21.08 3.15
C GLN A 511 -20.78 -21.65 3.97
N GLU A 512 -20.91 -22.89 4.44
CA GLU A 512 -19.90 -23.56 5.28
C GLU A 512 -19.30 -24.81 4.59
N PRO A 513 -17.96 -25.00 4.63
CA PRO A 513 -17.36 -26.29 4.35
C PRO A 513 -17.44 -27.19 5.59
N ASP A 514 -17.41 -28.52 5.40
CA ASP A 514 -17.12 -29.41 6.52
C ASP A 514 -15.60 -29.59 6.66
N LEU A 515 -15.04 -29.24 7.82
CA LEU A 515 -13.63 -29.46 8.16
C LEU A 515 -13.31 -30.94 8.30
N ILE A 516 -14.31 -31.81 8.48
CA ILE A 516 -14.12 -33.26 8.57
C ILE A 516 -14.01 -33.86 7.16
N PRO A 517 -12.82 -34.26 6.69
CA PRO A 517 -12.64 -34.82 5.36
C PRO A 517 -13.29 -36.19 5.25
N HIS A 518 -14.06 -36.39 4.17
CA HIS A 518 -14.71 -37.65 3.87
C HIS A 518 -14.10 -38.36 2.66
N SER A 519 -14.12 -39.70 2.69
CA SER A 519 -13.65 -40.57 1.62
C SER A 519 -14.71 -41.63 1.35
N ASP A 520 -15.39 -41.53 0.20
CA ASP A 520 -16.48 -42.44 -0.18
C ASP A 520 -16.01 -43.90 -0.35
N ASP A 521 -14.71 -44.11 -0.62
CA ASP A 521 -14.08 -45.41 -0.85
C ASP A 521 -13.25 -45.93 0.34
N GLY A 522 -13.21 -45.19 1.45
CA GLY A 522 -12.48 -45.56 2.67
C GLY A 522 -10.94 -45.53 2.51
N THR A 523 -10.43 -44.78 1.53
CA THR A 523 -8.99 -44.54 1.36
C THR A 523 -8.42 -43.60 2.43
N LEU A 524 -9.21 -42.63 2.94
CA LEU A 524 -8.84 -41.87 4.12
C LEU A 524 -9.15 -42.68 5.39
N LYS A 525 -8.20 -42.72 6.33
CA LYS A 525 -8.29 -43.51 7.55
C LYS A 525 -7.88 -42.70 8.78
N PRO A 526 -8.32 -43.07 10.00
CA PRO A 526 -7.95 -42.36 11.23
C PRO A 526 -6.44 -42.30 11.50
N GLU A 527 -5.66 -43.29 11.04
CA GLU A 527 -4.20 -43.26 11.24
C GLU A 527 -3.43 -42.24 10.39
N HIS A 528 -4.06 -41.67 9.35
CA HIS A 528 -3.42 -40.71 8.43
C HIS A 528 -3.18 -39.35 9.09
N ALA A 529 -2.13 -38.65 8.64
CA ALA A 529 -1.71 -37.36 9.22
C ALA A 529 -2.82 -36.29 9.11
N LEU A 530 -3.53 -36.23 7.98
CA LEU A 530 -4.66 -35.32 7.79
C LEU A 530 -5.73 -35.55 8.87
N SER A 531 -6.19 -36.78 9.06
CA SER A 531 -7.21 -37.12 10.06
C SER A 531 -6.81 -36.67 11.48
N LYS A 532 -5.55 -36.91 11.86
CA LYS A 532 -5.01 -36.49 13.17
C LYS A 532 -4.90 -34.97 13.32
N CYS A 533 -4.53 -34.26 12.25
CA CYS A 533 -4.50 -32.80 12.23
C CYS A 533 -5.90 -32.22 12.43
N ILE A 534 -6.92 -32.77 11.73
CA ILE A 534 -8.32 -32.38 11.93
C ILE A 534 -8.77 -32.66 13.38
N ASP A 535 -8.48 -33.85 13.93
CA ASP A 535 -8.80 -34.17 15.34
C ASP A 535 -8.21 -33.13 16.31
N LEU A 536 -6.95 -32.74 16.12
CA LEU A 536 -6.29 -31.70 16.93
C LEU A 536 -6.92 -30.31 16.77
N MET A 537 -7.35 -29.93 15.56
CA MET A 537 -8.05 -28.66 15.32
C MET A 537 -9.44 -28.65 15.96
N LEU A 538 -10.17 -29.77 15.91
CA LEU A 538 -11.47 -29.92 16.58
C LEU A 538 -11.32 -29.85 18.11
N GLU A 539 -10.28 -30.47 18.68
CA GLU A 539 -9.95 -30.34 20.11
C GLU A 539 -9.60 -28.90 20.48
N ALA A 540 -8.81 -28.21 19.66
CA ALA A 540 -8.46 -26.81 19.86
C ALA A 540 -9.72 -25.92 19.85
N ALA A 541 -10.59 -26.05 18.83
CA ALA A 541 -11.84 -25.29 18.72
C ALA A 541 -12.74 -25.40 19.98
N VAL A 542 -12.78 -26.58 20.62
CA VAL A 542 -13.46 -26.78 21.91
C VAL A 542 -12.76 -26.02 23.05
N ILE A 543 -11.42 -26.01 23.10
CA ILE A 543 -10.63 -25.29 24.12
C ILE A 543 -10.87 -23.78 24.07
N PHE A 544 -11.05 -23.19 22.88
CA PHE A 544 -11.36 -21.76 22.72
C PHE A 544 -12.86 -21.41 22.87
N GLY A 545 -13.71 -22.40 23.18
CA GLY A 545 -15.15 -22.16 23.36
C GLY A 545 -15.92 -21.89 22.06
N ARG A 546 -15.34 -22.21 20.90
CA ARG A 546 -15.96 -22.11 19.57
C ARG A 546 -16.05 -23.50 18.91
N PRO A 547 -16.79 -24.46 19.50
CA PRO A 547 -16.77 -25.85 19.08
C PRO A 547 -17.33 -26.02 17.66
N TRP A 548 -16.62 -26.79 16.82
CA TRP A 548 -17.04 -27.09 15.45
C TRP A 548 -18.47 -27.63 15.40
N LYS A 549 -19.30 -27.00 14.57
CA LYS A 549 -20.72 -27.32 14.47
C LYS A 549 -21.00 -28.16 13.22
N GLU A 550 -21.65 -29.31 13.40
CA GLU A 550 -22.13 -30.13 12.29
C GLU A 550 -23.19 -29.34 11.50
N ILE A 551 -22.92 -29.07 10.21
CA ILE A 551 -23.74 -28.22 9.33
C ILE A 551 -25.20 -28.71 9.25
N SER A 552 -25.41 -30.04 9.28
CA SER A 552 -26.75 -30.65 9.27
C SER A 552 -27.64 -30.17 10.45
N THR A 553 -27.01 -29.75 11.55
CA THR A 553 -27.70 -29.24 12.74
C THR A 553 -27.99 -27.75 12.67
N LEU A 554 -27.28 -26.99 11.84
CA LEU A 554 -27.53 -25.56 11.62
C LEU A 554 -28.86 -25.35 10.89
N ALA A 555 -29.15 -26.15 9.85
CA ALA A 555 -30.43 -26.11 9.14
C ALA A 555 -31.63 -26.30 10.10
N ARG A 556 -31.57 -27.28 11.02
CA ARG A 556 -32.59 -27.46 12.06
C ARG A 556 -32.64 -26.28 13.04
N THR A 557 -31.49 -25.70 13.38
CA THR A 557 -31.42 -24.55 14.28
C THR A 557 -32.08 -23.31 13.65
N MET A 558 -31.97 -23.13 12.32
CA MET A 558 -32.71 -22.11 11.57
C MET A 558 -34.23 -22.34 11.65
N GLU A 559 -34.70 -23.56 11.43
CA GLU A 559 -36.13 -23.91 11.61
C GLU A 559 -36.63 -23.63 13.04
N GLU A 560 -35.82 -23.94 14.07
CA GLU A 560 -36.14 -23.67 15.47
C GLU A 560 -36.18 -22.17 15.83
N VAL A 561 -35.37 -21.35 15.16
CA VAL A 561 -35.32 -19.89 15.31
C VAL A 561 -36.53 -19.21 14.67
N GLY A 562 -37.05 -19.79 13.58
CA GLY A 562 -38.25 -19.31 12.88
C GLY A 562 -38.09 -19.13 11.37
N PHE A 563 -36.93 -19.44 10.80
CA PHE A 563 -36.75 -19.44 9.35
C PHE A 563 -37.69 -20.45 8.67
N VAL A 564 -38.23 -20.07 7.52
CA VAL A 564 -39.10 -20.90 6.67
C VAL A 564 -38.39 -21.21 5.36
N ASP A 565 -38.85 -22.24 4.65
CA ASP A 565 -38.28 -22.71 3.37
C ASP A 565 -36.76 -22.98 3.42
N VAL A 566 -36.26 -23.43 4.58
CA VAL A 566 -34.85 -23.79 4.81
C VAL A 566 -34.43 -24.91 3.84
N LYS A 567 -33.42 -24.62 3.02
CA LYS A 567 -32.83 -25.56 2.04
C LYS A 567 -31.38 -25.79 2.38
N MET A 568 -30.94 -27.04 2.36
CA MET A 568 -29.55 -27.43 2.54
C MET A 568 -29.05 -28.09 1.25
N HIS A 569 -28.03 -27.49 0.64
CA HIS A 569 -27.36 -28.02 -0.54
C HIS A 569 -25.96 -28.48 -0.15
N VAL A 570 -25.57 -29.69 -0.54
CA VAL A 570 -24.27 -30.29 -0.18
C VAL A 570 -23.45 -30.49 -1.44
N PHE A 571 -22.30 -29.83 -1.50
CA PHE A 571 -21.35 -29.92 -2.60
C PHE A 571 -20.12 -30.73 -2.16
N LYS A 572 -19.47 -31.40 -3.12
CA LYS A 572 -18.22 -32.13 -2.87
C LYS A 572 -17.05 -31.28 -3.33
N TRP A 573 -16.21 -30.86 -2.38
CA TRP A 573 -14.91 -30.25 -2.65
C TRP A 573 -13.82 -31.33 -2.56
N PRO A 574 -13.24 -31.78 -3.68
CA PRO A 574 -12.18 -32.78 -3.68
C PRO A 574 -10.90 -32.18 -3.09
N SER A 575 -10.10 -32.95 -2.36
CA SER A 575 -8.86 -32.45 -1.74
C SER A 575 -7.64 -32.42 -2.67
N ASN A 576 -7.77 -32.95 -3.89
CA ASN A 576 -6.79 -32.91 -4.99
C ASN A 576 -7.46 -33.30 -6.32
N GLY A 577 -6.74 -33.13 -7.43
CA GLY A 577 -7.20 -33.41 -8.80
C GLY A 577 -7.39 -34.90 -9.18
N TRP A 578 -7.80 -35.76 -8.23
CA TRP A 578 -8.19 -37.15 -8.49
C TRP A 578 -9.49 -37.36 -9.30
N PRO A 579 -10.49 -36.45 -9.31
CA PRO A 579 -11.70 -36.64 -10.09
C PRO A 579 -11.42 -36.72 -11.60
N LYS A 580 -12.29 -37.45 -12.31
CA LYS A 580 -12.27 -37.54 -13.78
C LYS A 580 -13.16 -36.52 -14.46
N ASP A 581 -14.17 -36.04 -13.74
CA ASP A 581 -15.03 -34.95 -14.21
C ASP A 581 -14.21 -33.64 -14.24
N PRO A 582 -14.22 -32.85 -15.33
CA PRO A 582 -13.39 -31.66 -15.45
C PRO A 582 -13.63 -30.63 -14.34
N LYS A 583 -14.89 -30.29 -14.03
CA LYS A 583 -15.26 -29.29 -13.02
C LYS A 583 -14.77 -29.74 -11.64
N TYR A 584 -15.06 -30.98 -11.24
CA TYR A 584 -14.57 -31.48 -9.95
C TYR A 584 -13.05 -31.67 -9.91
N LYS A 585 -12.40 -31.95 -11.05
CA LYS A 585 -10.94 -32.07 -11.10
C LYS A 585 -10.27 -30.72 -10.87
N GLU A 586 -10.77 -29.68 -11.53
CA GLU A 586 -10.33 -28.30 -11.37
C GLU A 586 -10.58 -27.79 -9.95
N LEU A 587 -11.81 -27.90 -9.45
CA LEU A 587 -12.17 -27.61 -8.05
C LEU A 587 -11.26 -28.35 -7.07
N GLY A 588 -10.89 -29.59 -7.39
CA GLY A 588 -9.97 -30.40 -6.61
C GLY A 588 -8.51 -29.92 -6.63
N LEU A 589 -8.05 -29.32 -7.74
CA LEU A 589 -6.70 -28.73 -7.82
C LEU A 589 -6.64 -27.42 -7.04
N TRP A 590 -7.61 -26.52 -7.25
CA TRP A 590 -7.70 -25.26 -6.51
C TRP A 590 -7.91 -25.46 -5.02
N ASN A 591 -8.73 -26.44 -4.61
CA ASN A 591 -8.91 -26.74 -3.19
C ASN A 591 -7.68 -27.43 -2.58
N ASN A 592 -6.83 -28.10 -3.38
CA ASN A 592 -5.54 -28.56 -2.90
C ASN A 592 -4.60 -27.38 -2.62
N GLU A 593 -4.58 -26.38 -3.49
CA GLU A 593 -3.79 -25.16 -3.27
C GLU A 593 -4.25 -24.43 -2.00
N ASN A 594 -5.56 -24.13 -1.88
CA ASN A 594 -6.19 -23.55 -0.68
C ASN A 594 -5.81 -24.28 0.62
N LEU A 595 -5.83 -25.63 0.59
CA LEU A 595 -5.48 -26.44 1.76
C LEU A 595 -3.97 -26.44 2.05
N CYS A 596 -3.12 -26.36 1.02
CA CYS A 596 -1.66 -26.37 1.17
C CYS A 596 -1.13 -25.01 1.64
N SER A 597 -1.54 -23.90 1.00
CA SER A 597 -1.16 -22.54 1.40
C SER A 597 -1.74 -22.17 2.77
N GLY A 598 -2.99 -22.57 3.03
CA GLY A 598 -3.64 -22.35 4.32
C GLY A 598 -3.16 -23.23 5.46
N PHE A 599 -2.47 -24.34 5.22
CA PHE A 599 -2.19 -25.33 6.26
C PHE A 599 -1.41 -24.75 7.44
N GLU A 600 -0.43 -23.88 7.17
CA GLU A 600 0.34 -23.21 8.22
C GLU A 600 -0.56 -22.26 9.03
N GLY A 601 -1.35 -21.40 8.36
CA GLY A 601 -2.23 -20.43 9.03
C GLY A 601 -3.32 -21.10 9.88
N LEU A 602 -3.98 -22.12 9.32
CA LEU A 602 -5.02 -22.91 9.98
C LEU A 602 -4.51 -23.67 11.20
N CYS A 603 -3.25 -24.13 11.20
CA CYS A 603 -2.69 -24.92 12.30
C CYS A 603 -1.97 -24.08 13.35
N MET A 604 -1.35 -22.95 12.98
CA MET A 604 -0.36 -22.27 13.82
C MET A 604 -0.92 -21.85 15.18
N ALA A 605 -1.87 -20.91 15.23
CA ALA A 605 -2.45 -20.49 16.50
C ALA A 605 -3.18 -21.63 17.24
N PRO A 606 -4.05 -22.45 16.61
CA PRO A 606 -4.69 -23.57 17.29
C PRO A 606 -3.70 -24.53 17.98
N PHE A 607 -2.60 -24.89 17.33
CA PHE A 607 -1.64 -25.85 17.90
C PHE A 607 -0.70 -25.19 18.93
N THR A 608 -0.20 -23.98 18.68
CA THR A 608 0.66 -23.30 19.65
C THR A 608 -0.11 -22.83 20.89
N ARG A 609 -1.35 -22.33 20.72
CA ARG A 609 -2.15 -21.78 21.84
C ARG A 609 -2.89 -22.85 22.65
N ALA A 610 -3.49 -23.88 22.02
CA ALA A 610 -4.24 -24.92 22.76
C ALA A 610 -3.38 -26.11 23.18
N HIS A 611 -2.54 -26.61 22.26
CA HIS A 611 -1.75 -27.84 22.48
C HIS A 611 -0.33 -27.55 22.99
N GLY A 612 0.07 -26.28 23.04
CA GLY A 612 1.37 -25.83 23.57
C GLY A 612 2.56 -26.19 22.69
N TRP A 613 2.34 -26.42 21.39
CA TRP A 613 3.40 -26.73 20.43
C TRP A 613 4.30 -25.52 20.17
N THR A 614 5.53 -25.76 19.75
CA THR A 614 6.40 -24.68 19.22
C THR A 614 6.12 -24.43 17.73
N ARG A 615 6.58 -23.27 17.21
CA ARG A 615 6.53 -22.97 15.77
C ARG A 615 7.23 -24.06 14.94
N GLU A 616 8.37 -24.57 15.41
CA GLU A 616 9.11 -25.65 14.73
C GLU A 616 8.37 -27.00 14.76
N GLU A 617 7.53 -27.25 15.77
CA GLU A 617 6.68 -28.44 15.80
C GLU A 617 5.53 -28.32 14.81
N CYS A 618 4.94 -27.12 14.66
CA CYS A 618 3.95 -26.83 13.63
C CYS A 618 4.55 -26.90 12.20
N GLY A 619 5.74 -26.32 11.98
CA GLY A 619 6.46 -26.39 10.69
C GLY A 619 6.89 -27.80 10.29
N ARG A 620 7.15 -28.70 11.25
CA ARG A 620 7.37 -30.13 10.94
C ARG A 620 6.10 -30.85 10.49
N THR A 621 4.91 -30.35 10.84
CA THR A 621 3.65 -30.93 10.33
C THR A 621 3.28 -30.49 8.92
N SER A 622 3.84 -29.39 8.38
CA SER A 622 3.79 -29.09 6.94
C SER A 622 4.85 -29.87 6.15
N GLU A 623 6.03 -30.15 6.73
CA GLU A 623 7.12 -30.91 6.09
C GLU A 623 7.08 -32.44 6.28
N THR A 624 5.98 -33.09 5.88
CA THR A 624 5.90 -34.52 5.50
C THR A 624 6.28 -35.67 6.48
N ASP A 625 6.76 -35.45 7.72
CA ASP A 625 7.04 -36.55 8.65
C ASP A 625 6.91 -36.16 10.14
N LEU A 626 6.00 -36.82 10.89
CA LEU A 626 6.11 -37.25 12.32
C LEU A 626 4.74 -37.38 13.03
N PHE A 627 4.25 -38.62 13.24
CA PHE A 627 3.27 -38.93 14.29
C PHE A 627 3.57 -40.30 14.95
N THR A 628 4.62 -40.36 15.77
CA THR A 628 4.86 -41.45 16.74
C THR A 628 4.66 -40.93 18.17
N PRO A 629 3.69 -41.45 18.97
CA PRO A 629 3.28 -40.82 20.22
C PRO A 629 4.08 -41.28 21.45
N THR A 630 4.43 -40.33 22.35
CA THR A 630 4.88 -40.62 23.71
C THR A 630 4.49 -39.52 24.72
N GLY A 631 3.51 -39.78 25.60
CA GLY A 631 3.25 -38.94 26.79
C GLY A 631 1.77 -38.65 27.07
N PRO A 632 1.26 -38.72 28.32
CA PRO A 632 -0.18 -38.76 28.59
C PRO A 632 -0.82 -37.45 29.08
N SER A 633 -2.11 -37.29 28.76
CA SER A 633 -3.00 -36.17 29.10
C SER A 633 -3.73 -36.34 30.45
N THR A 634 -4.33 -35.26 30.97
CA THR A 634 -5.19 -35.24 32.18
C THR A 634 -6.37 -34.26 31.97
N PRO A 635 -7.62 -34.55 32.40
CA PRO A 635 -8.82 -33.87 31.88
C PRO A 635 -9.39 -32.73 32.75
N ALA A 636 -10.17 -31.85 32.12
CA ALA A 636 -10.86 -30.69 32.71
C ALA A 636 -12.28 -30.99 33.26
N ALA A 637 -12.87 -30.04 34.01
CA ALA A 637 -14.17 -30.16 34.68
C ALA A 637 -15.13 -28.99 34.36
N GLN A 638 -16.45 -29.25 34.38
CA GLN A 638 -17.52 -28.33 33.97
C GLN A 638 -18.17 -27.54 35.13
N ALA A 639 -18.81 -26.40 34.81
CA ALA A 639 -19.73 -25.64 35.68
C ALA A 639 -20.88 -24.97 34.85
N PRO A 640 -22.01 -24.54 35.46
CA PRO A 640 -23.33 -24.46 34.78
C PRO A 640 -23.93 -23.04 34.56
N PRO A 641 -25.07 -22.90 33.83
CA PRO A 641 -25.64 -21.61 33.36
C PRO A 641 -26.85 -21.10 34.17
N ILE A 642 -27.39 -19.89 33.87
CA ILE A 642 -28.86 -19.55 33.77
C ILE A 642 -29.20 -18.05 33.47
N GLN A 643 -29.96 -17.84 32.38
CA GLN A 643 -31.10 -16.90 32.09
C GLN A 643 -31.06 -15.36 32.25
N ALA A 644 -31.69 -14.71 31.26
CA ALA A 644 -32.12 -13.31 31.18
C ALA A 644 -33.66 -13.12 31.35
N ASN A 645 -34.15 -11.87 31.39
CA ASN A 645 -35.57 -11.51 31.16
C ASN A 645 -35.80 -10.03 30.78
N ASN A 646 -36.75 -9.81 29.86
CA ASN A 646 -37.29 -8.54 29.28
C ASN A 646 -38.26 -7.81 30.29
N PRO A 647 -38.99 -6.67 30.01
CA PRO A 647 -39.41 -6.08 28.71
C PRO A 647 -39.70 -4.54 28.49
N ILE A 648 -39.58 -4.09 27.22
CA ILE A 648 -40.49 -3.30 26.32
C ILE A 648 -41.24 -2.01 26.79
N ASP A 649 -41.07 -0.87 26.04
CA ASP A 649 -42.07 0.17 25.56
C ASP A 649 -41.37 1.55 25.23
N LEU A 650 -41.83 2.51 24.39
CA LEU A 650 -42.54 2.54 23.08
C LEU A 650 -42.68 4.01 22.49
N ILE A 651 -42.97 4.17 21.16
CA ILE A 651 -43.64 5.32 20.43
C ILE A 651 -42.79 6.54 19.87
N PRO A 652 -43.17 7.18 18.70
CA PRO A 652 -42.23 7.88 17.77
C PRO A 652 -42.63 9.29 17.21
N ASP A 653 -41.95 9.72 16.11
CA ASP A 653 -42.20 10.80 15.10
C ASP A 653 -41.93 12.29 15.50
N GLU A 654 -41.42 13.22 14.67
CA GLU A 654 -41.77 13.63 13.28
C GLU A 654 -40.61 14.34 12.49
N VAL A 655 -40.88 14.72 11.22
CA VAL A 655 -39.95 15.19 10.17
C VAL A 655 -40.16 16.68 9.79
N VAL A 656 -39.11 17.43 9.41
CA VAL A 656 -39.22 18.69 8.63
C VAL A 656 -38.09 18.83 7.60
N ASP A 657 -38.40 19.45 6.47
CA ASP A 657 -37.62 19.59 5.21
C ASP A 657 -37.21 21.07 4.94
N ASP A 658 -36.62 21.30 3.75
CA ASP A 658 -36.47 22.53 2.93
C ASP A 658 -35.13 23.29 2.92
N GLY A 659 -34.64 23.55 1.68
CA GLY A 659 -34.26 24.92 1.30
C GLY A 659 -32.90 25.15 0.60
N ALA A 660 -32.78 24.81 -0.69
CA ALA A 660 -31.64 25.25 -1.53
C ALA A 660 -31.82 26.70 -2.07
N SER A 661 -30.70 27.40 -2.36
CA SER A 661 -30.67 28.55 -3.27
C SER A 661 -29.27 28.78 -3.88
N GLU A 662 -29.24 29.48 -5.01
CA GLU A 662 -28.22 29.37 -6.06
C GLU A 662 -27.64 30.75 -6.48
N HIS A 663 -26.64 30.75 -7.37
CA HIS A 663 -26.13 31.84 -8.24
C HIS A 663 -24.96 32.75 -7.78
N ALA A 664 -23.80 32.61 -8.44
CA ALA A 664 -23.21 33.66 -9.30
C ALA A 664 -22.20 33.06 -10.30
N ARG A 665 -22.17 33.54 -11.56
CA ARG A 665 -21.22 33.11 -12.62
C ARG A 665 -20.14 34.16 -12.88
N SER A 666 -18.93 33.71 -13.22
CA SER A 666 -17.89 34.45 -13.95
C SER A 666 -17.31 33.56 -15.07
N ILE A 667 -16.66 34.15 -16.08
CA ILE A 667 -16.24 33.46 -17.32
C ILE A 667 -14.71 33.59 -17.52
N ALA A 668 -14.10 32.51 -18.03
CA ALA A 668 -12.76 32.38 -18.64
C ALA A 668 -11.60 31.80 -17.78
N SER A 669 -11.56 30.47 -17.72
CA SER A 669 -10.37 29.68 -18.10
C SER A 669 -10.86 28.54 -19.00
N SER A 670 -10.07 28.11 -20.00
CA SER A 670 -10.43 26.98 -20.89
C SER A 670 -9.82 25.65 -20.43
N SER A 671 -9.42 25.56 -19.17
CA SER A 671 -9.38 24.29 -18.43
C SER A 671 -10.56 24.30 -17.44
N ALA A 672 -11.48 23.36 -17.60
CA ALA A 672 -12.49 23.11 -16.57
C ALA A 672 -11.83 22.32 -15.44
N SER A 673 -12.19 22.63 -14.19
CA SER A 673 -11.91 21.74 -13.06
C SER A 673 -12.48 20.35 -13.35
N VAL A 674 -11.65 19.32 -13.23
CA VAL A 674 -12.04 17.93 -13.47
C VAL A 674 -13.27 17.61 -12.60
N THR A 675 -14.38 17.23 -13.22
CA THR A 675 -15.55 16.74 -12.48
C THR A 675 -15.27 15.34 -11.96
N SER A 676 -15.74 15.00 -10.77
CA SER A 676 -15.56 13.65 -10.16
C SER A 676 -15.85 12.50 -11.12
N SER A 677 -16.82 12.66 -12.03
CA SER A 677 -17.16 11.68 -13.06
C SER A 677 -16.07 11.30 -14.08
N VAL A 678 -14.94 12.02 -14.12
CA VAL A 678 -13.76 11.65 -14.94
C VAL A 678 -12.87 10.63 -14.23
N PHE A 679 -12.89 10.60 -12.89
CA PHE A 679 -12.22 9.58 -12.07
C PHE A 679 -13.09 8.33 -11.84
N GLU A 680 -14.31 8.29 -12.38
CA GLU A 680 -15.12 7.09 -12.33
C GLU A 680 -14.54 6.01 -13.26
N PHE A 681 -14.49 4.77 -12.77
CA PHE A 681 -14.08 3.60 -13.54
C PHE A 681 -15.29 2.73 -13.92
N ARG A 682 -15.09 1.88 -14.93
CA ARG A 682 -15.91 0.74 -15.29
C ARG A 682 -15.18 -0.50 -14.81
N VAL A 683 -15.78 -1.26 -13.90
CA VAL A 683 -15.28 -2.58 -13.53
C VAL A 683 -15.87 -3.62 -14.47
N GLU A 684 -15.04 -4.53 -14.98
CA GLU A 684 -15.46 -5.63 -15.84
C GLU A 684 -14.48 -6.80 -15.72
N ASN A 685 -14.97 -8.02 -15.48
CA ASN A 685 -14.15 -9.23 -15.32
C ASN A 685 -13.05 -9.14 -14.24
N GLY A 686 -13.26 -8.35 -13.18
CA GLY A 686 -12.29 -8.15 -12.11
C GLY A 686 -11.10 -7.24 -12.49
N ARG A 687 -11.25 -6.37 -13.49
CA ARG A 687 -10.30 -5.32 -13.89
C ARG A 687 -11.01 -3.98 -14.02
N THR A 688 -10.31 -2.87 -13.81
CA THR A 688 -10.87 -1.52 -13.99
C THR A 688 -10.50 -0.94 -15.36
N TYR A 689 -11.43 -0.21 -15.97
CA TYR A 689 -11.29 0.49 -17.24
C TYR A 689 -11.81 1.92 -17.09
N HIS A 690 -11.32 2.88 -17.89
CA HIS A 690 -11.78 4.27 -17.86
C HIS A 690 -13.26 4.40 -18.26
N LYS A 691 -14.04 5.19 -17.51
CA LYS A 691 -15.44 5.50 -17.85
C LYS A 691 -15.56 6.75 -18.72
N TYR A 692 -14.58 7.66 -18.66
CA TYR A 692 -14.50 8.80 -19.56
C TYR A 692 -14.29 8.30 -21.01
N LYS A 693 -15.30 8.50 -21.87
CA LYS A 693 -15.38 7.91 -23.23
C LYS A 693 -15.38 6.36 -23.20
N ASP A 694 -16.13 5.77 -22.26
CA ASP A 694 -16.33 4.31 -22.07
C ASP A 694 -16.35 3.50 -23.40
N GLY A 695 -15.62 2.37 -23.39
CA GLY A 695 -15.50 1.44 -24.51
C GLY A 695 -14.52 1.85 -25.61
N LYS A 696 -13.88 3.03 -25.56
CA LYS A 696 -12.91 3.47 -26.60
C LYS A 696 -11.55 2.76 -26.56
N TYR A 697 -11.06 2.41 -25.38
CA TYR A 697 -9.77 1.78 -25.13
C TYR A 697 -10.01 0.52 -24.27
N ASN A 698 -9.16 -0.50 -24.44
CA ASN A 698 -9.49 -1.88 -24.07
C ASN A 698 -8.44 -2.56 -23.16
N ILE A 699 -7.48 -1.80 -22.66
CA ILE A 699 -6.53 -2.24 -21.64
C ILE A 699 -7.01 -1.67 -20.30
N PRO A 700 -6.79 -2.36 -19.16
CA PRO A 700 -7.13 -1.85 -17.84
C PRO A 700 -6.40 -0.56 -17.46
N ASN A 701 -6.80 0.05 -16.35
CA ASN A 701 -6.09 1.17 -15.73
C ASN A 701 -5.92 1.00 -14.20
N ASP A 702 -6.06 -0.24 -13.72
CA ASP A 702 -5.81 -0.65 -12.34
C ASP A 702 -4.31 -0.71 -12.03
N GLU A 703 -3.97 -0.73 -10.73
CA GLU A 703 -2.59 -0.78 -10.23
C GLU A 703 -1.73 -1.89 -10.88
N PRO A 704 -2.20 -3.15 -11.06
CA PRO A 704 -1.38 -4.17 -11.72
C PRO A 704 -1.04 -3.88 -13.20
N GLU A 705 -1.76 -2.96 -13.85
CA GLU A 705 -1.38 -2.46 -15.19
C GLU A 705 -0.44 -1.24 -15.09
N GLN A 706 -0.53 -0.44 -14.02
CA GLN A 706 0.40 0.68 -13.76
C GLN A 706 1.81 0.16 -13.44
N ASP A 707 1.96 -0.81 -12.53
CA ASP A 707 3.22 -1.51 -12.25
C ASP A 707 3.86 -2.08 -13.53
N ARG A 708 3.01 -2.66 -14.38
CA ARG A 708 3.42 -3.24 -15.65
C ARG A 708 3.86 -2.16 -16.65
N LEU A 709 3.27 -0.96 -16.63
CA LEU A 709 3.72 0.18 -17.44
C LEU A 709 5.08 0.71 -16.96
N ASP A 710 5.35 0.75 -15.66
CA ASP A 710 6.62 1.21 -15.11
C ASP A 710 7.76 0.19 -15.32
N LEU A 711 7.46 -1.11 -15.20
CA LEU A 711 8.37 -2.17 -15.67
C LEU A 711 8.63 -2.06 -17.18
N GLN A 712 7.62 -1.67 -17.97
CA GLN A 712 7.78 -1.48 -19.42
C GLN A 712 8.66 -0.27 -19.73
N HIS A 713 8.52 0.84 -18.99
CA HIS A 713 9.38 2.01 -19.13
C HIS A 713 10.86 1.65 -18.92
N ASN A 714 11.17 0.92 -17.84
CA ASN A 714 12.53 0.45 -17.57
C ASN A 714 13.05 -0.51 -18.66
N LEU A 715 12.18 -1.36 -19.23
CA LEU A 715 12.53 -2.23 -20.37
C LEU A 715 12.87 -1.42 -21.65
N PHE A 716 12.22 -0.26 -21.87
CA PHE A 716 12.60 0.67 -22.93
C PHE A 716 13.97 1.31 -22.66
N LEU A 717 14.25 1.79 -21.45
CA LEU A 717 15.57 2.31 -21.06
C LEU A 717 16.67 1.28 -21.31
N LEU A 718 16.50 0.05 -20.83
CA LEU A 718 17.45 -1.06 -21.06
C LEU A 718 17.63 -1.34 -22.56
N THR A 719 16.58 -1.18 -23.38
CA THR A 719 16.68 -1.36 -24.83
C THR A 719 17.56 -0.30 -25.47
N PHE A 720 17.33 0.98 -25.15
CA PHE A 720 18.00 2.13 -25.76
C PHE A 720 19.30 2.58 -25.07
N ASP A 721 19.87 1.73 -24.21
CA ASP A 721 21.12 2.00 -23.46
C ASP A 721 20.99 3.22 -22.53
N ASN A 722 19.90 3.23 -21.74
CA ASN A 722 19.47 4.26 -20.80
C ASN A 722 19.23 5.63 -21.46
N LYS A 723 18.49 5.62 -22.58
CA LYS A 723 17.97 6.81 -23.24
C LYS A 723 16.45 6.76 -23.32
N LEU A 724 15.80 7.91 -23.11
CA LEU A 724 14.36 8.09 -23.23
C LEU A 724 13.83 7.96 -24.67
N GLY A 725 14.68 8.19 -25.67
CA GLY A 725 14.36 8.06 -27.09
C GLY A 725 15.59 8.18 -27.98
N LEU A 726 15.39 8.04 -29.29
CA LEU A 726 16.47 8.04 -30.29
C LEU A 726 16.41 9.27 -31.22
N ALA A 727 15.34 10.06 -31.17
CA ALA A 727 15.28 11.34 -31.87
C ALA A 727 16.25 12.36 -31.22
N PRO A 728 16.83 13.29 -31.99
CA PRO A 728 17.76 14.30 -31.49
C PRO A 728 17.32 15.13 -30.28
N PRO A 729 16.00 15.40 -30.03
CA PRO A 729 15.60 16.10 -28.83
C PRO A 729 15.96 15.42 -27.50
N ASN A 730 16.18 14.09 -27.51
CA ASN A 730 16.57 13.29 -26.33
C ASN A 730 18.10 13.29 -26.06
N GLU A 731 18.91 14.08 -26.78
CA GLU A 731 20.34 14.22 -26.45
C GLU A 731 20.52 15.34 -25.39
N PRO A 732 21.37 15.16 -24.35
CA PRO A 732 21.44 16.09 -23.20
C PRO A 732 21.80 17.55 -23.50
N ASP A 733 22.36 17.86 -24.68
CA ASP A 733 22.67 19.22 -25.14
C ASP A 733 21.62 19.80 -26.12
N SER A 734 20.47 19.14 -26.24
CA SER A 734 19.31 19.60 -27.01
C SER A 734 18.70 20.88 -26.45
N ASN A 735 18.52 21.89 -27.31
CA ASN A 735 17.76 23.11 -27.00
C ASN A 735 16.26 22.94 -27.32
N VAL A 736 15.68 21.81 -26.93
CA VAL A 736 14.22 21.59 -26.96
C VAL A 736 13.55 22.57 -25.98
N GLN A 737 12.42 23.20 -26.35
CA GLN A 737 11.74 24.19 -25.48
C GLN A 737 10.33 23.76 -25.10
N ARG A 738 9.64 23.01 -25.95
CA ARG A 738 8.28 22.53 -25.65
C ARG A 738 8.02 21.12 -26.18
N VAL A 739 7.56 20.23 -25.32
CA VAL A 739 7.38 18.79 -25.58
C VAL A 739 5.96 18.33 -25.29
N LEU A 740 5.43 17.45 -26.13
CA LEU A 740 4.18 16.73 -25.90
C LEU A 740 4.47 15.23 -25.81
N ASP A 741 4.04 14.57 -24.74
CA ASP A 741 4.04 13.12 -24.61
C ASP A 741 2.60 12.59 -24.70
N ILE A 742 2.31 11.78 -25.71
CA ILE A 742 0.94 11.34 -26.03
C ILE A 742 0.77 9.87 -25.66
N GLY A 743 -0.17 9.60 -24.75
CA GLY A 743 -0.29 8.29 -24.11
C GLY A 743 0.77 8.15 -23.02
N THR A 744 0.85 9.13 -22.13
CA THR A 744 1.93 9.22 -21.11
C THR A 744 1.79 8.15 -20.01
N GLY A 745 0.62 7.51 -19.89
CA GLY A 745 0.38 6.38 -18.97
C GLY A 745 0.50 6.80 -17.51
N THR A 746 1.51 6.27 -16.82
CA THR A 746 1.91 6.63 -15.44
C THR A 746 2.65 7.98 -15.36
N GLY A 747 2.94 8.62 -16.51
CA GLY A 747 3.64 9.91 -16.57
C GLY A 747 5.17 9.83 -16.41
N ILE A 748 5.72 8.65 -16.07
CA ILE A 748 7.15 8.45 -15.75
C ILE A 748 8.11 8.95 -16.84
N TRP A 749 7.77 8.75 -18.13
CA TRP A 749 8.59 9.24 -19.25
C TRP A 749 8.62 10.77 -19.31
N ALA A 750 7.47 11.43 -19.13
CA ALA A 750 7.37 12.88 -19.14
C ALA A 750 8.08 13.53 -17.95
N VAL A 751 8.07 12.85 -16.79
CA VAL A 751 8.84 13.23 -15.59
C VAL A 751 10.35 13.17 -15.90
N GLU A 752 10.88 12.01 -16.28
CA GLU A 752 12.31 11.85 -16.57
C GLU A 752 12.79 12.81 -17.69
N PHE A 753 11.99 13.00 -18.75
CA PHE A 753 12.33 13.96 -19.81
C PHE A 753 12.37 15.40 -19.28
N GLY A 754 11.46 15.75 -18.37
CA GLY A 754 11.44 17.06 -17.70
C GLY A 754 12.65 17.29 -16.80
N GLU A 755 13.20 16.23 -16.19
CA GLU A 755 14.42 16.29 -15.38
C GLU A 755 15.70 16.42 -16.21
N ASP A 756 15.80 15.67 -17.32
CA ASP A 756 16.91 15.77 -18.28
C ASP A 756 16.91 17.13 -19.01
N HIS A 757 15.74 17.71 -19.24
CA HIS A 757 15.55 18.99 -19.95
C HIS A 757 14.79 20.04 -19.09
N PRO A 758 15.40 20.55 -18.01
CA PRO A 758 14.73 21.44 -17.05
C PRO A 758 14.33 22.82 -17.61
N ASP A 759 14.90 23.21 -18.75
CA ASP A 759 14.53 24.44 -19.49
C ASP A 759 13.37 24.23 -20.48
N ALA A 760 12.86 23.00 -20.64
CA ALA A 760 11.78 22.65 -21.57
C ALA A 760 10.42 22.48 -20.87
N GLU A 761 9.37 23.04 -21.45
CA GLU A 761 7.97 22.84 -21.04
C GLU A 761 7.47 21.49 -21.57
N VAL A 762 7.29 20.49 -20.68
CA VAL A 762 6.79 19.16 -21.02
C VAL A 762 5.31 19.05 -20.67
N LEU A 763 4.51 18.52 -21.59
CA LEU A 763 3.09 18.24 -21.39
C LEU A 763 2.82 16.76 -21.69
N GLY A 764 2.45 15.98 -20.68
CA GLY A 764 1.90 14.65 -20.88
C GLY A 764 0.39 14.70 -21.08
N MET A 765 -0.12 13.88 -22.00
CA MET A 765 -1.54 13.77 -22.34
C MET A 765 -1.96 12.31 -22.27
N ASP A 766 -3.02 12.00 -21.51
CA ASP A 766 -3.62 10.67 -21.48
C ASP A 766 -5.16 10.72 -21.37
N LEU A 767 -5.82 9.61 -21.65
CA LEU A 767 -7.25 9.41 -21.42
C LEU A 767 -7.53 9.03 -19.96
N SER A 768 -6.60 8.36 -19.26
CA SER A 768 -6.74 7.99 -17.85
C SER A 768 -6.13 9.03 -16.89
N PRO A 769 -6.72 9.24 -15.70
CA PRO A 769 -6.19 10.12 -14.65
C PRO A 769 -5.07 9.44 -13.82
N SER A 770 -4.16 8.71 -14.47
CA SER A 770 -3.13 7.84 -13.85
C SER A 770 -1.79 8.54 -13.67
N MET A 771 -1.78 9.76 -13.09
CA MET A 771 -0.60 10.63 -13.06
C MET A 771 0.14 10.56 -11.70
N PRO A 772 1.47 10.77 -11.66
CA PRO A 772 2.23 10.71 -10.42
C PRO A 772 1.93 11.94 -9.55
N GLY A 773 1.89 11.74 -8.23
CA GLY A 773 1.56 12.80 -7.26
C GLY A 773 2.59 13.94 -7.19
N PHE A 774 3.82 13.71 -7.66
CA PHE A 774 4.86 14.72 -7.78
C PHE A 774 5.39 14.78 -9.22
N VAL A 775 5.56 16.01 -9.73
CA VAL A 775 6.03 16.27 -11.10
C VAL A 775 7.02 17.43 -11.10
N PRO A 776 8.07 17.41 -11.95
CA PRO A 776 8.97 18.56 -12.10
C PRO A 776 8.19 19.83 -12.48
N PRO A 777 8.63 21.04 -12.06
CA PRO A 777 7.86 22.28 -12.23
C PRO A 777 7.64 22.69 -13.70
N ASN A 778 8.38 22.09 -14.62
CA ASN A 778 8.29 22.24 -16.06
C ASN A 778 7.43 21.16 -16.75
N VAL A 779 6.98 20.13 -16.00
CA VAL A 779 6.10 19.05 -16.47
C VAL A 779 4.66 19.35 -16.06
N LYS A 780 3.71 19.04 -16.94
CA LYS A 780 2.26 19.16 -16.72
C LYS A 780 1.53 17.98 -17.34
N PHE A 781 0.33 17.71 -16.83
CA PHE A 781 -0.52 16.63 -17.33
C PHE A 781 -1.92 17.14 -17.67
N GLU A 782 -2.47 16.65 -18.79
CA GLU A 782 -3.83 16.93 -19.27
C GLU A 782 -4.56 15.60 -19.53
N ILE A 783 -5.78 15.47 -18.99
CA ILE A 783 -6.68 14.35 -19.27
C ILE A 783 -7.50 14.72 -20.51
N ASP A 784 -7.18 14.13 -21.67
CA ASP A 784 -7.85 14.42 -22.94
C ASP A 784 -7.80 13.26 -23.94
N ASP A 785 -8.70 13.27 -24.92
CA ASP A 785 -8.92 12.21 -25.90
C ASP A 785 -8.19 12.53 -27.22
N LEU A 786 -7.17 11.74 -27.57
CA LEU A 786 -6.32 11.97 -28.75
C LEU A 786 -7.07 12.08 -30.08
N ASP A 787 -8.29 11.52 -30.15
CA ASP A 787 -9.15 11.59 -31.34
C ASP A 787 -9.74 13.01 -31.54
N GLU A 788 -9.88 13.83 -30.49
CA GLU A 788 -10.47 15.17 -30.50
C GLU A 788 -9.56 16.25 -31.13
N GLU A 789 -10.06 17.45 -31.38
CA GLU A 789 -9.30 18.55 -31.98
C GLU A 789 -8.24 19.11 -31.01
N TRP A 790 -6.95 19.01 -31.35
CA TRP A 790 -5.86 19.51 -30.50
C TRP A 790 -5.84 21.05 -30.46
N THR A 791 -6.39 21.65 -29.41
CA THR A 791 -6.58 23.11 -29.27
C THR A 791 -5.35 23.89 -28.79
N TYR A 792 -4.15 23.31 -28.85
CA TYR A 792 -2.91 23.96 -28.38
C TYR A 792 -2.63 25.28 -29.10
N SER A 793 -2.43 26.36 -28.33
CA SER A 793 -2.20 27.71 -28.86
C SER A 793 -0.75 28.00 -29.28
N ARG A 794 0.17 27.07 -29.01
CA ARG A 794 1.58 27.08 -29.40
C ARG A 794 1.94 25.69 -29.95
N PRO A 795 2.80 25.60 -30.96
CA PRO A 795 3.36 24.32 -31.39
C PRO A 795 4.34 23.75 -30.35
N PHE A 796 4.87 22.57 -30.64
CA PHE A 796 5.88 21.83 -29.87
C PHE A 796 7.15 21.64 -30.72
N ASP A 797 8.31 21.51 -30.10
CA ASP A 797 9.58 21.19 -30.76
C ASP A 797 9.82 19.67 -30.84
N TYR A 798 9.22 18.93 -29.91
CA TYR A 798 9.25 17.48 -29.87
C TYR A 798 7.87 16.95 -29.50
N ILE A 799 7.42 15.93 -30.21
CA ILE A 799 6.23 15.15 -29.86
C ILE A 799 6.67 13.70 -29.75
N HIS A 800 6.50 13.10 -28.57
CA HIS A 800 6.77 11.71 -28.27
C HIS A 800 5.45 10.95 -28.14
N SER A 801 5.47 9.66 -28.48
CA SER A 801 4.38 8.74 -28.17
C SER A 801 4.89 7.29 -28.22
N ARG A 802 4.35 6.44 -27.33
CA ARG A 802 4.87 5.09 -27.09
C ARG A 802 3.70 4.11 -26.91
N THR A 803 3.83 2.93 -27.52
CA THR A 803 2.87 1.81 -27.39
C THR A 803 1.40 2.17 -27.61
N MET A 804 1.12 3.08 -28.56
CA MET A 804 -0.24 3.57 -28.89
C MET A 804 -0.95 2.75 -29.97
N ASN A 805 -0.38 1.62 -30.37
CA ASN A 805 -1.05 0.70 -31.26
C ASN A 805 -2.32 0.11 -30.64
N SER A 806 -3.39 0.03 -31.44
CA SER A 806 -4.77 -0.22 -30.99
C SER A 806 -5.41 0.90 -30.14
N SER A 807 -4.68 1.95 -29.75
CA SER A 807 -5.25 3.19 -29.16
C SER A 807 -5.65 4.20 -30.23
N ILE A 808 -4.95 4.23 -31.38
CA ILE A 808 -5.21 5.15 -32.50
C ILE A 808 -6.17 4.53 -33.53
N ASN A 809 -7.19 5.29 -33.98
CA ASN A 809 -8.15 4.84 -35.00
C ASN A 809 -7.74 5.17 -36.45
N ASP A 810 -7.13 6.35 -36.68
CA ASP A 810 -6.68 6.84 -37.98
C ASP A 810 -5.26 7.42 -37.85
N TRP A 811 -4.29 6.58 -38.19
CA TRP A 811 -2.88 6.93 -38.19
C TRP A 811 -2.53 8.06 -39.17
N SER A 812 -3.25 8.20 -40.29
CA SER A 812 -3.01 9.29 -41.24
C SER A 812 -3.47 10.64 -40.67
N LEU A 813 -4.61 10.67 -39.98
CA LEU A 813 -5.08 11.85 -39.27
C LEU A 813 -4.16 12.19 -38.08
N TYR A 814 -3.78 11.19 -37.28
CA TYR A 814 -2.92 11.36 -36.12
C TYR A 814 -1.53 11.93 -36.50
N LEU A 815 -0.86 11.33 -37.50
CA LEU A 815 0.42 11.85 -38.03
C LEU A 815 0.29 13.29 -38.54
N LYS A 816 -0.85 13.63 -39.15
CA LYS A 816 -1.13 14.99 -39.62
C LYS A 816 -1.40 15.97 -38.47
N LYS A 817 -2.05 15.56 -37.38
CA LYS A 817 -2.19 16.38 -36.16
C LYS A 817 -0.81 16.70 -35.57
N ALA A 818 0.01 15.66 -35.37
CA ALA A 818 1.39 15.81 -34.88
C ALA A 818 2.22 16.74 -35.77
N PHE A 819 2.23 16.50 -37.09
CA PHE A 819 2.94 17.35 -38.05
C PHE A 819 2.48 18.81 -38.01
N ASN A 820 1.17 19.07 -37.93
CA ASN A 820 0.65 20.44 -37.85
C ASN A 820 1.09 21.16 -36.57
N GLN A 821 1.13 20.45 -35.44
CA GLN A 821 1.44 20.99 -34.12
C GLN A 821 2.96 21.03 -33.81
N LEU A 822 3.83 20.62 -34.73
CA LEU A 822 5.28 20.83 -34.63
C LEU A 822 5.75 22.20 -35.12
N THR A 823 6.82 22.74 -34.50
CA THR A 823 7.60 23.85 -35.04
C THR A 823 8.36 23.44 -36.31
N PRO A 824 8.70 24.37 -37.23
CA PRO A 824 9.59 24.07 -38.36
C PRO A 824 10.95 23.58 -37.84
N GLY A 825 11.35 22.37 -38.23
CA GLY A 825 12.53 21.68 -37.67
C GLY A 825 12.28 20.77 -36.47
N GLY A 826 11.10 20.84 -35.83
CA GLY A 826 10.72 19.99 -34.69
C GLY A 826 10.50 18.52 -35.08
N TYR A 827 10.65 17.61 -34.12
CA TYR A 827 10.65 16.16 -34.32
C TYR A 827 9.40 15.47 -33.78
N PHE A 828 9.02 14.38 -34.44
CA PHE A 828 8.06 13.39 -33.92
C PHE A 828 8.78 12.04 -33.77
N GLU A 829 8.63 11.37 -32.62
CA GLU A 829 9.12 10.00 -32.39
C GLU A 829 7.97 9.09 -31.91
N LEU A 830 7.92 7.89 -32.50
CA LEU A 830 7.06 6.78 -32.10
C LEU A 830 7.91 5.59 -31.66
N GLN A 831 7.57 5.03 -30.50
CA GLN A 831 8.19 3.82 -29.94
C GLN A 831 7.16 2.71 -29.84
N GLU A 832 7.26 1.68 -30.68
CA GLU A 832 6.16 0.71 -30.90
C GLU A 832 6.65 -0.73 -30.95
N ALA A 833 5.95 -1.62 -30.23
CA ALA A 833 6.11 -3.07 -30.34
C ALA A 833 5.16 -3.61 -31.41
N ASP A 834 5.64 -4.55 -32.25
CA ASP A 834 4.80 -5.26 -33.21
C ASP A 834 3.89 -6.26 -32.48
N LEU A 835 2.63 -6.44 -32.90
CA LEU A 835 1.71 -7.39 -32.27
C LEU A 835 2.17 -8.84 -32.47
N PHE A 836 2.78 -9.12 -33.63
CA PHE A 836 3.15 -10.46 -34.05
C PHE A 836 4.60 -10.79 -33.67
N PRO A 837 4.84 -11.66 -32.66
CA PRO A 837 6.17 -12.18 -32.39
C PRO A 837 6.65 -13.05 -33.55
N THR A 838 7.97 -13.18 -33.67
CA THR A 838 8.61 -13.96 -34.75
C THR A 838 9.82 -14.72 -34.22
N SER A 839 10.41 -15.59 -35.03
CA SER A 839 11.66 -16.29 -34.71
C SER A 839 12.53 -16.42 -35.96
N ASP A 840 13.83 -16.18 -35.84
CA ASP A 840 14.76 -16.19 -36.99
C ASP A 840 15.05 -17.62 -37.51
N ASP A 841 14.79 -18.63 -36.68
CA ASP A 841 15.00 -20.06 -36.98
C ASP A 841 13.71 -20.86 -37.15
N GLY A 842 12.55 -20.19 -37.08
CA GLY A 842 11.24 -20.81 -37.20
C GLY A 842 10.89 -21.76 -36.05
N THR A 843 11.43 -21.56 -34.85
CA THR A 843 11.04 -22.31 -33.65
C THR A 843 9.66 -21.92 -33.13
N LEU A 844 9.28 -20.64 -33.23
CA LEU A 844 7.90 -20.20 -33.08
C LEU A 844 7.10 -20.66 -34.30
N LYS A 845 5.94 -21.30 -34.06
CA LYS A 845 5.10 -21.89 -35.10
C LYS A 845 3.77 -21.15 -35.22
N ASP A 846 3.25 -21.04 -36.43
CA ASP A 846 1.97 -20.40 -36.74
C ASP A 846 0.78 -21.03 -35.96
N ASP A 847 0.89 -22.29 -35.55
CA ASP A 847 -0.11 -23.01 -34.75
C ASP A 847 0.14 -22.98 -33.22
N SER A 848 1.10 -22.18 -32.74
CA SER A 848 1.39 -22.08 -31.31
C SER A 848 0.29 -21.30 -30.56
N PRO A 849 0.09 -21.56 -29.24
CA PRO A 849 -0.84 -20.79 -28.42
C PRO A 849 -0.58 -19.28 -28.48
N LEU A 850 0.68 -18.85 -28.51
CA LEU A 850 1.05 -17.44 -28.61
C LEU A 850 0.63 -16.82 -29.95
N MET A 851 0.87 -17.50 -31.08
CA MET A 851 0.44 -17.01 -32.39
C MET A 851 -1.08 -16.94 -32.50
N LYS A 852 -1.79 -17.96 -32.01
CA LYS A 852 -3.26 -17.93 -31.93
C LYS A 852 -3.77 -16.78 -31.06
N CYS A 853 -3.06 -16.45 -29.97
CA CYS A 853 -3.42 -15.33 -29.10
C CYS A 853 -3.30 -13.99 -29.85
N THR A 854 -2.21 -13.78 -30.60
CA THR A 854 -1.99 -12.55 -31.36
C THR A 854 -2.93 -12.42 -32.56
N ASP A 855 -3.32 -13.52 -33.21
CA ASP A 855 -4.39 -13.54 -34.21
C ASP A 855 -5.74 -13.09 -33.62
N LEU A 856 -6.13 -13.63 -32.46
CA LEU A 856 -7.37 -13.24 -31.77
C LEU A 856 -7.35 -11.77 -31.33
N MET A 857 -6.22 -11.27 -30.84
CA MET A 857 -6.02 -9.85 -30.51
C MET A 857 -6.14 -8.96 -31.76
N TYR A 858 -5.57 -9.39 -32.89
CA TYR A 858 -5.69 -8.67 -34.15
C TYR A 858 -7.14 -8.59 -34.61
N GLU A 859 -7.86 -9.72 -34.63
CA GLU A 859 -9.29 -9.77 -34.98
C GLU A 859 -10.15 -8.89 -34.06
N ALA A 860 -9.85 -8.85 -32.76
CA ALA A 860 -10.54 -7.97 -31.81
C ALA A 860 -10.27 -6.48 -32.12
N SER A 861 -9.01 -6.10 -32.39
CA SER A 861 -8.65 -4.72 -32.77
C SER A 861 -9.41 -4.23 -34.01
N VAL A 862 -9.62 -5.11 -34.99
CA VAL A 862 -10.41 -4.84 -36.20
C VAL A 862 -11.90 -4.68 -35.86
N LYS A 863 -12.47 -5.54 -34.99
CA LYS A 863 -13.87 -5.45 -34.54
C LYS A 863 -14.15 -4.16 -33.76
N PHE A 864 -13.19 -3.67 -32.97
CA PHE A 864 -13.28 -2.39 -32.25
C PHE A 864 -13.04 -1.15 -33.13
N GLY A 865 -12.66 -1.31 -34.40
CA GLY A 865 -12.40 -0.20 -35.31
C GLY A 865 -11.08 0.56 -35.06
N ARG A 866 -10.17 -0.02 -34.27
CA ARG A 866 -8.79 0.46 -34.06
C ARG A 866 -7.80 -0.65 -34.47
N PRO A 867 -7.72 -1.01 -35.77
CA PRO A 867 -6.93 -2.15 -36.21
C PRO A 867 -5.44 -1.93 -35.98
N PHE A 868 -4.73 -2.98 -35.56
CA PHE A 868 -3.29 -2.90 -35.35
C PHE A 868 -2.55 -2.46 -36.62
N GLN A 869 -1.68 -1.46 -36.50
CA GLN A 869 -0.92 -0.86 -37.59
C GLN A 869 0.51 -1.39 -37.61
N GLN A 870 0.93 -1.98 -38.74
CA GLN A 870 2.33 -2.37 -38.95
C GLN A 870 3.24 -1.14 -39.00
N ILE A 871 4.37 -1.19 -38.30
CA ILE A 871 5.25 -0.02 -38.15
C ILE A 871 6.06 0.34 -39.42
N PRO A 872 6.64 -0.59 -40.20
CA PRO A 872 7.41 -0.20 -41.38
C PRO A 872 6.61 0.60 -42.44
N PRO A 873 5.32 0.33 -42.70
CA PRO A 873 4.45 1.21 -43.49
C PRO A 873 4.24 2.63 -42.95
N LEU A 874 4.36 2.88 -41.64
CA LEU A 874 4.21 4.23 -41.07
C LEU A 874 5.26 5.21 -41.61
N VAL A 875 6.48 4.74 -41.94
CA VAL A 875 7.51 5.54 -42.61
C VAL A 875 6.93 6.20 -43.87
N LYS A 876 6.14 5.45 -44.67
CA LYS A 876 5.57 6.00 -45.89
C LYS A 876 4.45 7.01 -45.62
N MET A 877 3.61 6.78 -44.60
CA MET A 877 2.63 7.77 -44.17
C MET A 877 3.29 9.04 -43.62
N MET A 878 4.44 8.94 -42.94
CA MET A 878 5.21 10.09 -42.48
C MET A 878 5.79 10.89 -43.66
N GLU A 879 6.37 10.23 -44.66
CA GLU A 879 6.79 10.89 -45.92
C GLU A 879 5.63 11.62 -46.59
N ASP A 880 4.47 10.94 -46.75
CA ASP A 880 3.30 11.48 -47.44
C ASP A 880 2.59 12.59 -46.64
N THR A 881 2.81 12.64 -45.32
CA THR A 881 2.38 13.75 -44.44
C THR A 881 3.30 14.96 -44.55
N GLY A 882 4.57 14.77 -44.94
CA GLY A 882 5.57 15.82 -45.14
C GLY A 882 6.75 15.80 -44.17
N PHE A 883 6.91 14.76 -43.34
CA PHE A 883 8.10 14.59 -42.50
C PHE A 883 9.34 14.28 -43.37
N ILE A 884 10.51 14.78 -42.93
CA ILE A 884 11.80 14.54 -43.56
C ILE A 884 12.82 13.96 -42.56
N ASP A 885 13.96 13.51 -43.08
CA ASP A 885 15.04 12.84 -42.33
C ASP A 885 14.62 11.60 -41.52
N ILE A 886 13.54 10.94 -41.95
CA ILE A 886 12.91 9.83 -41.22
C ILE A 886 13.91 8.68 -40.99
N LYS A 887 13.98 8.20 -39.74
CA LYS A 887 14.75 7.03 -39.30
C LYS A 887 13.80 5.95 -38.82
N LEU A 888 14.12 4.70 -39.14
CA LEU A 888 13.44 3.51 -38.63
C LEU A 888 14.49 2.59 -38.00
N ASN A 889 14.49 2.50 -36.68
CA ASN A 889 15.36 1.66 -35.88
C ASN A 889 14.60 0.42 -35.45
N ARG A 890 15.25 -0.76 -35.47
CA ARG A 890 14.64 -2.04 -35.09
C ARG A 890 15.42 -2.73 -33.99
N PHE A 891 14.70 -3.13 -32.96
CA PHE A 891 15.17 -3.87 -31.80
C PHE A 891 14.41 -5.19 -31.65
N LYS A 892 14.75 -5.98 -30.63
CA LYS A 892 14.12 -7.27 -30.34
C LYS A 892 13.90 -7.40 -28.84
N TRP A 893 12.68 -7.74 -28.45
CA TRP A 893 12.32 -8.18 -27.10
C TRP A 893 12.10 -9.70 -27.12
N PRO A 894 13.07 -10.50 -26.65
CA PRO A 894 12.96 -11.97 -26.67
C PRO A 894 11.82 -12.45 -25.77
N THR A 895 11.14 -13.54 -26.16
CA THR A 895 9.99 -14.07 -25.41
C THR A 895 10.34 -14.64 -24.04
N ASN A 896 11.61 -14.99 -23.83
CA ASN A 896 12.17 -15.50 -22.57
C ASN A 896 13.71 -15.41 -22.60
N SER A 897 14.37 -15.89 -21.54
CA SER A 897 15.83 -15.92 -21.34
C SER A 897 16.62 -16.89 -22.26
N TRP A 898 16.12 -17.23 -23.45
CA TRP A 898 16.81 -18.07 -24.44
C TRP A 898 18.10 -17.46 -25.04
N PRO A 899 18.27 -16.13 -25.20
CA PRO A 899 19.48 -15.58 -25.82
C PRO A 899 20.76 -15.92 -25.04
N LYS A 900 21.87 -16.02 -25.78
CA LYS A 900 23.20 -16.23 -25.18
C LYS A 900 23.92 -14.94 -24.85
N ASP A 901 23.63 -13.88 -25.59
CA ASP A 901 24.12 -12.53 -25.33
C ASP A 901 23.57 -12.02 -23.98
N PRO A 902 24.39 -11.43 -23.09
CA PRO A 902 23.93 -10.96 -21.79
C PRO A 902 22.79 -9.94 -21.86
N LYS A 903 22.94 -8.86 -22.64
CA LYS A 903 21.92 -7.80 -22.78
C LYS A 903 20.61 -8.36 -23.32
N HIS A 904 20.66 -9.18 -24.37
CA HIS A 904 19.43 -9.78 -24.91
C HIS A 904 18.82 -10.83 -23.98
N LYS A 905 19.61 -11.53 -23.16
CA LYS A 905 19.04 -12.44 -22.15
C LYS A 905 18.30 -11.65 -21.07
N GLU A 906 18.87 -10.54 -20.61
CA GLU A 906 18.27 -9.65 -19.63
C GLU A 906 16.98 -9.03 -20.18
N LEU A 907 17.02 -8.43 -21.38
CA LEU A 907 15.82 -8.00 -22.11
C LEU A 907 14.78 -9.11 -22.23
N GLY A 908 15.20 -10.37 -22.46
CA GLY A 908 14.31 -11.53 -22.53
C GLY A 908 13.76 -12.03 -21.18
N ILE A 909 14.33 -11.62 -20.05
CA ILE A 909 13.75 -11.84 -18.72
C ILE A 909 12.70 -10.76 -18.46
N TRP A 910 13.09 -9.50 -18.61
CA TRP A 910 12.24 -8.34 -18.35
C TRP A 910 11.02 -8.28 -19.29
N ALA A 911 11.20 -8.57 -20.58
CA ALA A 911 10.09 -8.64 -21.55
C ALA A 911 9.18 -9.85 -21.32
N ASN A 912 9.69 -10.96 -20.77
CA ASN A 912 8.85 -12.10 -20.40
C ASN A 912 7.96 -11.71 -19.22
N GLU A 913 8.55 -11.17 -18.15
CA GLU A 913 7.82 -10.70 -16.97
C GLU A 913 6.72 -9.70 -17.37
N ASN A 914 7.10 -8.63 -18.07
CA ASN A 914 6.21 -7.55 -18.52
C ASN A 914 5.01 -8.02 -19.33
N LEU A 915 5.20 -9.07 -20.15
CA LEU A 915 4.17 -9.61 -21.02
C LEU A 915 3.41 -10.79 -20.40
N THR A 916 3.94 -11.50 -19.39
CA THR A 916 3.21 -12.57 -18.69
C THR A 916 2.31 -12.06 -17.58
N SER A 917 2.69 -10.97 -16.90
CA SER A 917 1.84 -10.27 -15.93
C SER A 917 0.70 -9.55 -16.64
N GLY A 918 1.00 -8.75 -17.66
CA GLY A 918 0.01 -8.04 -18.47
C GLY A 918 -0.91 -8.92 -19.32
N LEU A 919 -0.58 -10.21 -19.52
CA LEU A 919 -1.27 -11.09 -20.47
C LEU A 919 -2.79 -11.15 -20.24
N GLU A 920 -3.21 -11.10 -18.99
CA GLU A 920 -4.62 -11.10 -18.61
C GLU A 920 -5.30 -9.77 -18.96
N GLY A 921 -4.71 -8.64 -18.54
CA GLY A 921 -5.22 -7.31 -18.86
C GLY A 921 -5.34 -7.07 -20.38
N PHE A 922 -4.33 -7.51 -21.15
CA PHE A 922 -4.33 -7.41 -22.61
C PHE A 922 -5.46 -8.23 -23.26
N CYS A 923 -5.76 -9.43 -22.75
CA CYS A 923 -6.66 -10.36 -23.45
C CYS A 923 -8.11 -10.31 -22.95
N MET A 924 -8.34 -9.90 -21.70
CA MET A 924 -9.64 -10.04 -21.03
C MET A 924 -10.76 -9.29 -21.77
N ALA A 925 -10.67 -7.95 -21.87
CA ALA A 925 -11.65 -7.16 -22.60
C ALA A 925 -11.70 -7.49 -24.11
N PRO A 926 -10.57 -7.66 -24.84
CA PRO A 926 -10.62 -8.04 -26.25
C PRO A 926 -11.31 -9.37 -26.53
N PHE A 927 -11.08 -10.41 -25.73
CA PHE A 927 -11.66 -11.74 -26.01
C PHE A 927 -13.12 -11.85 -25.55
N THR A 928 -13.45 -11.30 -24.38
CA THR A 928 -14.83 -11.28 -23.88
C THR A 928 -15.75 -10.39 -24.74
N ARG A 929 -15.32 -9.15 -25.07
CA ARG A 929 -16.14 -8.19 -25.82
C ARG A 929 -16.19 -8.44 -27.32
N ALA A 930 -15.14 -8.99 -27.94
CA ALA A 930 -15.07 -9.15 -29.39
C ALA A 930 -15.34 -10.58 -29.88
N HIS A 931 -15.03 -11.60 -29.07
CA HIS A 931 -15.15 -13.01 -29.45
C HIS A 931 -16.21 -13.78 -28.66
N ASP A 932 -16.95 -13.09 -27.77
CA ASP A 932 -17.99 -13.65 -26.92
C ASP A 932 -17.49 -14.76 -25.97
N TRP A 933 -16.19 -14.75 -25.62
CA TRP A 933 -15.61 -15.71 -24.67
C TRP A 933 -16.02 -15.39 -23.24
N THR A 934 -16.11 -16.40 -22.37
CA THR A 934 -16.22 -16.17 -20.92
C THR A 934 -14.86 -15.84 -20.30
N ARG A 935 -14.85 -15.25 -19.10
CA ARG A 935 -13.62 -14.97 -18.32
C ARG A 935 -12.77 -16.24 -18.17
N GLU A 936 -13.41 -17.38 -17.91
CA GLU A 936 -12.78 -18.69 -17.71
C GLU A 936 -12.14 -19.20 -19.00
N GLU A 937 -12.82 -19.05 -20.14
CA GLU A 937 -12.26 -19.43 -21.45
C GLU A 937 -10.99 -18.64 -21.79
N VAL A 938 -10.96 -17.35 -21.42
CA VAL A 938 -9.74 -16.53 -21.50
C VAL A 938 -8.66 -17.08 -20.58
N LEU A 939 -8.93 -17.17 -19.27
CA LEU A 939 -7.95 -17.61 -18.27
C LEU A 939 -7.33 -18.98 -18.60
N VAL A 940 -8.16 -19.97 -18.97
CA VAL A 940 -7.71 -21.31 -19.36
C VAL A 940 -6.83 -21.27 -20.61
N PHE A 941 -7.16 -20.45 -21.61
CA PHE A 941 -6.32 -20.29 -22.80
C PHE A 941 -4.98 -19.62 -22.48
N LEU A 942 -4.98 -18.60 -21.61
CA LEU A 942 -3.76 -17.89 -21.21
C LEU A 942 -2.75 -18.77 -20.49
N VAL A 943 -3.18 -19.83 -19.80
CA VAL A 943 -2.27 -20.83 -19.21
C VAL A 943 -1.38 -21.49 -20.28
N ASP A 944 -1.92 -21.81 -21.46
CA ASP A 944 -1.13 -22.41 -22.55
C ASP A 944 -0.28 -21.37 -23.31
N VAL A 945 -0.73 -20.11 -23.35
CA VAL A 945 0.08 -18.98 -23.86
C VAL A 945 1.29 -18.71 -22.96
N ARG A 946 1.10 -18.65 -21.63
CA ARG A 946 2.19 -18.49 -20.64
C ARG A 946 3.21 -19.63 -20.72
N LYS A 947 2.76 -20.89 -20.90
CA LYS A 947 3.67 -22.03 -21.16
C LYS A 947 4.46 -21.85 -22.46
N ASN A 948 3.82 -21.36 -23.53
CA ASN A 948 4.47 -21.18 -24.82
C ASN A 948 5.51 -20.06 -24.80
N MET A 949 5.23 -18.94 -24.12
CA MET A 949 6.18 -17.84 -23.90
C MET A 949 7.40 -18.30 -23.09
N ASN A 950 7.20 -19.14 -22.08
CA ASN A 950 8.26 -19.63 -21.19
C ASN A 950 9.07 -20.81 -21.73
N ASP A 951 8.70 -21.41 -22.87
CA ASP A 951 9.49 -22.48 -23.49
C ASP A 951 10.79 -21.93 -24.09
N ARG A 952 11.91 -22.20 -23.41
CA ARG A 952 13.25 -21.75 -23.83
C ARG A 952 13.79 -22.48 -25.06
N SER A 953 13.07 -23.46 -25.62
CA SER A 953 13.33 -24.02 -26.94
C SER A 953 12.70 -23.22 -28.09
N ILE A 954 11.82 -22.27 -27.76
CA ILE A 954 11.22 -21.32 -28.69
C ILE A 954 12.02 -20.01 -28.64
N HIS A 955 12.77 -19.74 -29.71
CA HIS A 955 13.59 -18.54 -29.87
C HIS A 955 12.76 -17.36 -30.41
N GLY A 956 11.59 -17.15 -29.79
CA GLY A 956 10.66 -16.09 -30.14
C GLY A 956 11.16 -14.72 -29.71
N TYR A 957 10.74 -13.67 -30.43
CA TYR A 957 10.92 -12.28 -30.02
C TYR A 957 9.84 -11.38 -30.65
N TRP A 958 9.46 -10.33 -29.93
CA TRP A 958 8.71 -9.21 -30.49
C TRP A 958 9.68 -8.25 -31.20
N PRO A 959 9.43 -7.89 -32.47
CA PRO A 959 10.06 -6.74 -33.09
C PRO A 959 9.64 -5.46 -32.36
N LEU A 960 10.60 -4.69 -31.85
CA LEU A 960 10.36 -3.33 -31.35
C LEU A 960 10.93 -2.33 -32.36
N TRP A 961 10.28 -1.19 -32.51
CA TRP A 961 10.63 -0.14 -33.45
C TRP A 961 10.71 1.22 -32.75
N SER A 962 11.71 2.03 -33.08
CA SER A 962 11.66 3.48 -32.91
C SER A 962 11.65 4.09 -34.31
N VAL A 963 10.64 4.90 -34.62
CA VAL A 963 10.53 5.64 -35.87
C VAL A 963 10.39 7.12 -35.55
N TYR A 964 11.29 7.94 -36.10
CA TYR A 964 11.24 9.39 -35.91
C TYR A 964 11.56 10.15 -37.18
N GLY A 965 11.04 11.36 -37.29
CA GLY A 965 11.29 12.28 -38.40
C GLY A 965 10.99 13.72 -37.98
N ARG A 966 11.48 14.69 -38.73
CA ARG A 966 11.26 16.11 -38.44
C ARG A 966 10.40 16.81 -39.46
N LYS A 967 9.76 17.88 -39.03
CA LYS A 967 9.14 18.87 -39.92
C LYS A 967 10.24 19.63 -40.67
N PRO A 968 10.07 19.93 -41.97
CA PRO A 968 11.00 20.82 -42.68
C PRO A 968 11.14 22.18 -41.98
N THR A 969 12.33 22.77 -42.06
CA THR A 969 12.52 24.18 -41.72
C THR A 969 11.85 25.08 -42.77
N GLU A 970 11.65 26.36 -42.46
CA GLU A 970 11.05 27.32 -43.41
C GLU A 970 11.86 27.44 -44.71
N GLU A 971 13.20 27.33 -44.63
CA GLU A 971 14.08 27.36 -45.81
C GLU A 971 13.90 26.11 -46.71
N GLU A 972 13.74 24.93 -46.12
CA GLU A 972 13.54 23.67 -46.84
C GLU A 972 12.14 23.56 -47.46
N ALA A 973 11.12 24.08 -46.76
CA ALA A 973 9.77 24.20 -47.29
C ALA A 973 9.73 25.19 -48.47
N GLY A 974 10.37 26.36 -48.34
CA GLY A 974 10.47 27.34 -49.43
C GLY A 974 11.23 26.83 -50.66
N ALA A 975 12.21 25.94 -50.47
CA ALA A 975 13.00 25.34 -51.55
C ALA A 975 12.27 24.20 -52.30
N THR A 976 11.12 23.74 -51.82
CA THR A 976 10.30 22.71 -52.49
C THR A 976 9.09 23.26 -53.26
N GLU A 977 8.74 24.54 -53.06
CA GLU A 977 7.72 25.25 -53.84
C GLU A 977 8.27 26.00 -55.09
N SER A 978 9.59 25.97 -55.31
CA SER A 978 10.31 26.65 -56.41
C SER A 978 10.82 25.73 -57.51
#